data_AF-A0A1C2GM20-F1
#
_entry.id   AF-A0A1C2GM20-F1
#
_cell.length_a   1.000
_cell.length_b   1.000
_cell.length_c   1.000
_cell.angle_alpha   90.00
_cell.angle_beta   90.00
_cell.angle_gamma   90.00
#
_symmetry.space_group_name_H-M   'P 1'
#
loop_
_entity.id
_entity.type
_entity.pdbx_description
1 polymer ?
#
loop_
_entity_poly.entity_id
_entity_poly.type
_entity_poly.pdbx_seq_one_letter_code
_entity_poly.pdbx_strand_id
1 'polypeptide(L)'
;MKKHLFLLLVVYALLAAHTKAQNKAAAYAPPTSPRATYNFNPDWKFTFGDVAGADQPGFDDSGWAAVSLPHTWNETDTYRAYISHGGGDVGEKMMGIGWYRKHFKLPASAEGQKIFLQFEGLRQAGRFFLNGKAIGKYENGVTAFGLDITDAANFGGKDNVLAVKVDNSTSYKEEATQTPFEWNSKDFNPNFGGLNRNASLIVTGKVYQTLPLYEGLKTRGVYIYPQAIDLKNKTANLKIEAEVVNETSDYASITLSAVVVDNDGVVRAKLDGNTSDLVAGQAEMFTAEGMLTAARFWEPADPYLYHMYSILTVNGKVADVVDTRTGFRQTEFKGGAGTGGVYINGKFIWLTGYSQRSADDWAGLGGAYPNWMHDYTLSMIRESNGNYVRWMHVAPERADVDGCDRFGIVEVCPAGDKERLVTGVQWDQRAAVMKASMIYYRNNPSILFWEAGNTVVTADQMNQLVAMRKELDPYGGRVMGTRDNDDAALNNALTPISEYYSVMIGQDPKTDKVTGDDIFRGYSIARRDKAPLVEAEDFRDEAGRNIWDNYSPPHFGFKPHIVEGAGGRPGPGSDSYHWNSEDFCLAGAVRYNAYISNRIDNKDPDHSKWSGYTSIYFSDSDADGRQQGSYVERVSGKVDGVRLPKQLFYVSRVMQNEKADAHIIGHWTYPAGTKKNMYVAASHGDKVELFLNGKSLGVQTKPINFKDTIGRSDRTSTPGEGENTGFIYAFKDVTFMPGTIKAVVSKGGKVVAQDEIQTAGEAKAIKLTLHTGPQGLQADGSDVAFIDFEVVDAQGRRCPTDEAKVDFAVTGPVVWRGGVNEAKLNSTNNLYLDTECGINRVMIRSTLKPGTITVTASRPGLTSGTIKFDSKAVDIKSGLTLSQPQNLPAPVK
;
A
#
# COMPACT_ATOMS: atom_id res chain seq x y z
N MET A 1 -2.53 64.46 6.09
CA MET A 1 -2.01 63.34 6.91
C MET A 1 -0.55 63.03 6.55
N LYS A 2 0.41 63.83 7.02
CA LYS A 2 1.86 63.63 6.75
C LYS A 2 2.73 63.85 8.01
N LYS A 3 2.20 63.60 9.20
CA LYS A 3 2.94 63.68 10.48
C LYS A 3 2.76 62.47 11.42
N HIS A 4 2.17 61.37 10.95
CA HIS A 4 2.03 60.13 11.74
C HIS A 4 2.81 58.93 11.19
N LEU A 5 3.58 59.10 10.12
CA LEU A 5 4.37 58.02 9.53
C LEU A 5 5.79 57.89 10.11
N PHE A 6 6.27 58.89 10.85
CA PHE A 6 7.66 58.91 11.34
C PHE A 6 7.82 58.34 12.77
N LEU A 7 6.73 58.18 13.53
CA LEU A 7 6.79 57.60 14.89
C LEU A 7 6.62 56.08 14.91
N LEU A 8 6.04 55.49 13.85
CA LEU A 8 5.82 54.04 13.73
C LEU A 8 7.06 53.26 13.25
N LEU A 9 8.02 53.94 12.61
CA LEU A 9 9.26 53.35 12.10
C LEU A 9 10.36 53.21 13.16
N VAL A 10 10.30 53.97 14.26
CA VAL A 10 11.30 53.89 15.35
C VAL A 10 10.94 52.85 16.42
N VAL A 11 9.65 52.51 16.57
CA VAL A 11 9.21 51.44 17.49
C VAL A 11 9.40 50.04 16.88
N TYR A 12 9.32 49.90 15.55
CA TYR A 12 9.63 48.62 14.88
C TYR A 12 11.14 48.32 14.81
N ALA A 13 12.00 49.34 14.82
CA ALA A 13 13.45 49.14 14.80
C ALA A 13 14.04 48.74 16.17
N LEU A 14 13.34 48.99 17.27
CA LEU A 14 13.77 48.61 18.63
C LEU A 14 13.12 47.32 19.17
N LEU A 15 12.08 46.80 18.50
CA LEU A 15 11.52 45.47 18.75
C LEU A 15 12.10 44.38 17.81
N ALA A 16 12.86 44.75 16.78
CA ALA A 16 13.52 43.84 15.84
C ALA A 16 14.95 43.44 16.23
N ALA A 17 15.42 43.76 17.44
CA ALA A 17 16.80 43.48 17.89
C ALA A 17 16.87 42.53 19.11
N HIS A 18 15.82 41.74 19.38
CA HIS A 18 15.84 40.67 20.38
C HIS A 18 15.23 39.35 19.84
N THR A 19 15.39 39.06 18.55
CA THR A 19 15.43 37.66 18.14
C THR A 19 16.72 37.08 18.72
N LYS A 20 16.64 36.49 19.91
CA LYS A 20 17.61 35.47 20.31
C LYS A 20 17.67 34.51 19.14
N ALA A 21 18.78 34.52 18.40
CA ALA A 21 19.15 33.38 17.59
C ALA A 21 19.17 32.21 18.58
N GLN A 22 18.08 31.44 18.61
CA GLN A 22 18.12 30.14 19.24
C GLN A 22 19.17 29.40 18.43
N ASN A 23 20.35 29.21 19.02
CA ASN A 23 21.33 28.26 18.52
C ASN A 23 20.57 26.95 18.34
N LYS A 24 20.15 26.65 17.11
CA LYS A 24 19.57 25.35 16.78
C LYS A 24 20.68 24.37 17.11
N ALA A 25 20.46 23.53 18.12
CA ALA A 25 21.45 22.54 18.51
C ALA A 25 21.87 21.77 17.26
N ALA A 26 23.17 21.47 17.12
CA ALA A 26 23.63 20.70 15.99
C ALA A 26 22.89 19.36 15.95
N ALA A 27 22.43 18.96 14.77
CA ALA A 27 21.77 17.67 14.58
C ALA A 27 22.72 16.55 15.03
N TYR A 28 22.17 15.55 15.73
CA TYR A 28 22.93 14.42 16.22
C TYR A 28 23.52 13.63 15.03
N ALA A 29 24.83 13.43 15.08
CA ALA A 29 25.52 12.53 14.19
C ALA A 29 25.78 11.21 14.96
N PRO A 30 25.29 10.05 14.48
CA PRO A 30 25.62 8.78 15.10
C PRO A 30 27.13 8.51 15.01
N PRO A 31 27.71 7.74 15.95
CA PRO A 31 29.12 7.39 15.89
C PRO A 31 29.43 6.59 14.63
N THR A 32 30.66 6.72 14.14
CA THR A 32 31.13 5.96 12.97
C THR A 32 31.04 4.45 13.23
N SER A 33 30.53 3.72 12.25
CA SER A 33 30.37 2.27 12.27
C SER A 33 31.02 1.66 11.03
N PRO A 34 31.59 0.44 11.12
CA PRO A 34 31.95 -0.33 9.92
C PRO A 34 30.72 -0.77 9.11
N ARG A 35 29.51 -0.68 9.69
CA ARG A 35 28.28 -1.02 8.98
C ARG A 35 28.01 -0.07 7.83
N ALA A 36 27.74 -0.63 6.66
CA ALA A 36 27.28 0.10 5.49
C ALA A 36 26.22 -0.72 4.75
N THR A 37 25.13 -0.07 4.34
CA THR A 37 24.07 -0.66 3.52
C THR A 37 24.12 -0.04 2.14
N TYR A 38 24.47 -0.84 1.14
CA TYR A 38 24.45 -0.47 -0.26
C TYR A 38 23.13 -0.89 -0.87
N ASN A 39 22.49 0.03 -1.58
CA ASN A 39 21.40 -0.30 -2.49
C ASN A 39 21.98 -1.20 -3.60
N PHE A 40 21.42 -2.40 -3.72
CA PHE A 40 21.87 -3.43 -4.62
C PHE A 40 20.95 -3.58 -5.84
N ASN A 41 20.01 -2.66 -6.02
CA ASN A 41 19.05 -2.64 -7.11
C ASN A 41 19.64 -2.32 -8.49
N PRO A 42 20.55 -1.34 -8.67
CA PRO A 42 20.93 -0.94 -10.02
C PRO A 42 21.78 -1.99 -10.74
N ASP A 43 21.74 -1.99 -12.07
CA ASP A 43 22.73 -2.65 -12.95
C ASP A 43 22.78 -4.19 -12.80
N TRP A 44 21.66 -4.83 -13.13
CA TRP A 44 21.51 -6.26 -13.32
C TRP A 44 21.36 -6.62 -14.80
N LYS A 45 21.61 -7.89 -15.11
CA LYS A 45 21.31 -8.54 -16.37
C LYS A 45 20.17 -9.52 -16.18
N PHE A 46 19.26 -9.60 -17.15
CA PHE A 46 18.11 -10.49 -17.11
C PHE A 46 17.87 -11.21 -18.43
N THR A 47 17.47 -12.48 -18.35
CA THR A 47 16.84 -13.22 -19.44
C THR A 47 15.72 -14.12 -18.90
N PHE A 48 14.66 -14.28 -19.68
CA PHE A 48 13.67 -15.33 -19.44
C PHE A 48 14.10 -16.63 -20.13
N GLY A 49 13.73 -17.77 -19.55
CA GLY A 49 14.14 -19.12 -19.98
C GLY A 49 15.20 -19.73 -19.07
N ASP A 50 15.27 -21.06 -19.02
CA ASP A 50 16.29 -21.78 -18.24
C ASP A 50 17.59 -21.92 -19.04
N VAL A 51 18.61 -21.15 -18.65
CA VAL A 51 19.89 -21.06 -19.39
C VAL A 51 20.97 -21.89 -18.71
N ALA A 52 21.49 -22.89 -19.42
CA ALA A 52 22.55 -23.74 -18.90
C ALA A 52 23.87 -22.97 -18.69
N GLY A 53 24.51 -23.17 -17.54
CA GLY A 53 25.77 -22.53 -17.18
C GLY A 53 25.66 -21.05 -16.78
N ALA A 54 24.45 -20.50 -16.71
CA ALA A 54 24.21 -19.12 -16.27
C ALA A 54 24.65 -18.84 -14.82
N ASP A 55 24.87 -19.87 -14.02
CA ASP A 55 25.46 -19.82 -12.68
C ASP A 55 26.98 -19.57 -12.68
N GLN A 56 27.66 -19.85 -13.81
CA GLN A 56 29.12 -19.80 -13.89
C GLN A 56 29.64 -18.36 -14.07
N PRO A 57 30.75 -17.97 -13.41
CA PRO A 57 31.25 -16.60 -13.47
C PRO A 57 31.69 -16.19 -14.88
N GLY A 58 32.23 -17.12 -15.67
CA GLY A 58 32.69 -16.88 -17.04
C GLY A 58 31.60 -16.94 -18.12
N PHE A 59 30.32 -17.11 -17.74
CA PHE A 59 29.21 -17.07 -18.69
C PHE A 59 29.08 -15.66 -19.32
N ASP A 60 28.87 -15.60 -20.64
CA ASP A 60 28.68 -14.34 -21.38
C ASP A 60 27.20 -13.90 -21.32
N ASP A 61 26.92 -12.90 -20.50
CA ASP A 61 25.60 -12.27 -20.37
C ASP A 61 25.50 -10.92 -21.10
N SER A 62 26.43 -10.62 -22.00
CA SER A 62 26.42 -9.34 -22.74
C SER A 62 25.16 -9.16 -23.61
N GLY A 63 24.54 -10.26 -24.04
CA GLY A 63 23.27 -10.27 -24.77
C GLY A 63 22.01 -10.20 -23.90
N TRP A 64 22.13 -10.22 -22.58
CA TRP A 64 20.98 -10.15 -21.67
C TRP A 64 20.47 -8.71 -21.51
N ALA A 65 19.19 -8.58 -21.21
CA ALA A 65 18.55 -7.29 -20.97
C ALA A 65 19.18 -6.61 -19.74
N ALA A 66 19.53 -5.33 -19.86
CA ALA A 66 19.93 -4.52 -18.71
C ALA A 66 18.69 -4.08 -17.93
N VAL A 67 18.62 -4.42 -16.65
CA VAL A 67 17.49 -4.12 -15.77
C VAL A 67 18.02 -3.65 -14.41
N SER A 68 17.16 -3.04 -13.61
CA SER A 68 17.43 -2.72 -12.21
C SER A 68 16.23 -3.15 -11.37
N LEU A 69 16.48 -3.47 -10.09
CA LEU A 69 15.41 -3.88 -9.18
C LEU A 69 14.67 -2.66 -8.61
N PRO A 70 13.42 -2.81 -8.15
CA PRO A 70 12.56 -3.98 -8.35
C PRO A 70 12.27 -4.23 -9.83
N HIS A 71 12.26 -5.50 -10.24
CA HIS A 71 12.00 -5.91 -11.63
C HIS A 71 11.10 -7.13 -11.71
N THR A 72 10.11 -7.07 -12.60
CA THR A 72 9.33 -8.22 -13.04
C THR A 72 9.34 -8.34 -14.55
N TRP A 73 9.45 -9.56 -15.07
CA TRP A 73 9.30 -9.78 -16.52
C TRP A 73 7.84 -9.76 -16.98
N ASN A 74 6.89 -9.79 -16.04
CA ASN A 74 5.45 -9.79 -16.35
C ASN A 74 4.86 -8.40 -16.56
N GLU A 75 5.68 -7.35 -16.55
CA GLU A 75 5.25 -5.98 -16.84
C GLU A 75 4.78 -5.81 -18.31
N THR A 76 5.23 -6.68 -19.22
CA THR A 76 4.91 -6.62 -20.65
C THR A 76 3.79 -7.55 -21.11
N ASP A 77 3.32 -8.47 -20.25
CA ASP A 77 2.38 -9.52 -20.63
C ASP A 77 1.16 -9.66 -19.70
N THR A 78 0.88 -8.61 -18.94
CA THR A 78 -0.28 -8.50 -18.04
C THR A 78 -1.19 -7.34 -18.44
N TYR A 79 -2.45 -7.37 -17.98
CA TYR A 79 -3.52 -6.45 -18.37
C TYR A 79 -3.81 -6.45 -19.89
N ARG A 80 -3.73 -7.61 -20.54
CA ARG A 80 -3.89 -7.80 -21.98
C ARG A 80 -5.14 -8.56 -22.37
N ALA A 81 -5.60 -9.50 -21.54
CA ALA A 81 -6.85 -10.22 -21.72
C ALA A 81 -7.88 -9.88 -20.64
N TYR A 82 -9.16 -10.16 -20.89
CA TYR A 82 -10.19 -10.03 -19.87
C TYR A 82 -9.95 -10.98 -18.70
N ILE A 83 -10.29 -10.54 -17.49
CA ILE A 83 -10.17 -11.33 -16.26
C ILE A 83 -11.26 -12.42 -16.16
N SER A 84 -11.13 -13.30 -15.17
CA SER A 84 -12.15 -14.31 -14.86
C SER A 84 -12.48 -14.38 -13.37
N HIS A 85 -13.58 -15.06 -13.02
CA HIS A 85 -13.93 -15.34 -11.62
C HIS A 85 -13.06 -16.44 -10.97
N GLY A 86 -11.80 -16.56 -11.38
CA GLY A 86 -10.83 -17.54 -10.88
C GLY A 86 -9.40 -17.27 -11.36
N GLY A 87 -9.11 -16.04 -11.75
CA GLY A 87 -7.81 -15.60 -12.24
C GLY A 87 -7.86 -14.15 -12.66
N GLY A 88 -6.74 -13.43 -12.51
CA GLY A 88 -6.50 -12.21 -13.29
C GLY A 88 -6.49 -12.49 -14.79
N ASP A 89 -5.87 -11.61 -15.58
CA ASP A 89 -5.67 -11.74 -17.01
C ASP A 89 -5.41 -13.20 -17.38
N VAL A 90 -6.35 -13.75 -18.16
CA VAL A 90 -6.40 -15.18 -18.51
C VAL A 90 -5.57 -15.51 -19.75
N GLY A 91 -4.87 -14.51 -20.29
CA GLY A 91 -3.96 -14.66 -21.43
C GLY A 91 -2.73 -15.51 -21.09
N GLU A 92 -1.97 -15.83 -22.13
CA GLU A 92 -0.67 -16.47 -21.98
C GLU A 92 0.31 -15.51 -21.29
N LYS A 93 0.75 -15.89 -20.08
CA LYS A 93 1.77 -15.17 -19.30
C LYS A 93 3.08 -15.96 -19.30
N MET A 94 4.20 -15.24 -19.25
CA MET A 94 5.53 -15.80 -19.04
C MET A 94 5.65 -16.35 -17.61
N MET A 95 5.22 -17.60 -17.46
CA MET A 95 5.37 -18.40 -16.25
C MET A 95 6.48 -19.43 -16.47
N GLY A 96 7.42 -19.52 -15.53
CA GLY A 96 8.56 -20.43 -15.62
C GLY A 96 9.82 -19.83 -15.01
N ILE A 97 10.95 -20.20 -15.61
CA ILE A 97 12.27 -19.84 -15.12
C ILE A 97 12.78 -18.58 -15.81
N GLY A 98 13.33 -17.65 -15.02
CA GLY A 98 14.16 -16.54 -15.48
C GLY A 98 15.47 -16.49 -14.71
N TRP A 99 16.50 -15.89 -15.31
CA TRP A 99 17.82 -15.73 -14.70
C TRP A 99 18.18 -14.26 -14.59
N TYR A 100 18.75 -13.89 -13.43
CA TYR A 100 19.38 -12.61 -13.18
C TYR A 100 20.87 -12.80 -12.96
N ARG A 101 21.69 -11.84 -13.41
CA ARG A 101 23.12 -11.78 -13.12
C ARG A 101 23.53 -10.37 -12.72
N LYS A 102 24.43 -10.26 -11.75
CA LYS A 102 24.97 -9.00 -11.28
C LYS A 102 26.47 -9.08 -11.08
N HIS A 103 27.16 -8.14 -11.72
CA HIS A 103 28.57 -7.88 -11.54
C HIS A 103 28.75 -6.78 -10.52
N PHE A 104 29.63 -6.99 -9.54
CA PHE A 104 29.94 -5.97 -8.55
C PHE A 104 31.33 -6.16 -7.95
N LYS A 105 31.89 -5.08 -7.40
CA LYS A 105 33.15 -5.11 -6.66
C LYS A 105 32.94 -4.57 -5.27
N LEU A 106 33.41 -5.33 -4.28
CA LEU A 106 33.39 -4.86 -2.90
C LEU A 106 34.37 -3.70 -2.70
N PRO A 107 33.99 -2.66 -1.93
CA PRO A 107 34.89 -1.57 -1.59
C PRO A 107 36.03 -2.09 -0.71
N ALA A 108 37.17 -1.39 -0.71
CA ALA A 108 38.32 -1.78 0.12
C ALA A 108 37.99 -1.85 1.62
N SER A 109 37.02 -1.06 2.09
CA SER A 109 36.54 -1.10 3.48
C SER A 109 35.82 -2.39 3.88
N ALA A 110 35.44 -3.23 2.91
CA ALA A 110 34.79 -4.52 3.16
C ALA A 110 35.77 -5.66 3.45
N GLU A 111 37.08 -5.46 3.21
CA GLU A 111 38.10 -6.48 3.46
C GLU A 111 38.07 -6.94 4.93
N GLY A 112 37.94 -8.26 5.15
CA GLY A 112 37.87 -8.85 6.48
C GLY A 112 36.56 -8.60 7.25
N GLN A 113 35.56 -7.99 6.61
CA GLN A 113 34.22 -7.74 7.16
C GLN A 113 33.24 -8.86 6.78
N LYS A 114 32.09 -8.89 7.45
CA LYS A 114 30.94 -9.72 7.06
C LYS A 114 30.17 -9.06 5.93
N ILE A 115 29.74 -9.88 4.96
CA ILE A 115 29.00 -9.43 3.78
C ILE A 115 27.69 -10.21 3.69
N PHE A 116 26.58 -9.50 3.84
CA PHE A 116 25.25 -10.06 3.70
C PHE A 116 24.55 -9.51 2.47
N LEU A 117 23.73 -10.34 1.85
CA LEU A 117 22.70 -9.90 0.91
C LEU A 117 21.35 -9.96 1.61
N GLN A 118 20.54 -8.93 1.42
CA GLN A 118 19.13 -8.90 1.80
C GLN A 118 18.31 -8.74 0.52
N PHE A 119 17.28 -9.57 0.36
CA PHE A 119 16.24 -9.39 -0.64
C PHE A 119 14.91 -9.23 0.10
N GLU A 120 14.18 -8.15 -0.20
CA GLU A 120 12.87 -7.90 0.41
C GLU A 120 11.79 -8.84 -0.14
N GLY A 121 12.05 -9.45 -1.29
CA GLY A 121 11.21 -10.48 -1.89
C GLY A 121 11.64 -10.83 -3.31
N LEU A 122 11.11 -11.95 -3.78
CA LEU A 122 11.10 -12.37 -5.17
C LEU A 122 9.86 -13.24 -5.37
N ARG A 123 9.44 -13.45 -6.61
CA ARG A 123 8.31 -14.31 -6.92
C ARG A 123 8.68 -15.39 -7.95
N GLN A 124 8.49 -16.69 -7.68
CA GLN A 124 8.07 -17.34 -6.42
C GLN A 124 9.27 -17.93 -5.66
N ALA A 125 10.16 -18.64 -6.36
CA ALA A 125 11.30 -19.34 -5.75
C ALA A 125 12.63 -19.01 -6.45
N GLY A 126 13.71 -18.83 -5.67
CA GLY A 126 15.03 -18.39 -6.13
C GLY A 126 16.16 -19.32 -5.69
N ARG A 127 17.15 -19.54 -6.56
CA ARG A 127 18.42 -20.23 -6.25
C ARG A 127 19.58 -19.28 -6.56
N PHE A 128 20.53 -19.20 -5.64
CA PHE A 128 21.56 -18.16 -5.63
C PHE A 128 22.95 -18.76 -5.78
N PHE A 129 23.74 -18.19 -6.68
CA PHE A 129 25.10 -18.62 -6.97
C PHE A 129 26.02 -17.40 -6.96
N LEU A 130 27.10 -17.43 -6.18
CA LEU A 130 28.13 -16.40 -6.20
C LEU A 130 29.42 -17.00 -6.72
N ASN A 131 29.97 -16.42 -7.78
CA ASN A 131 31.22 -16.86 -8.40
C ASN A 131 31.19 -18.37 -8.78
N GLY A 132 30.03 -18.88 -9.21
CA GLY A 132 29.81 -20.29 -9.55
C GLY A 132 29.49 -21.22 -8.38
N LYS A 133 29.54 -20.74 -7.14
CA LYS A 133 29.21 -21.53 -5.93
C LYS A 133 27.77 -21.28 -5.51
N ALA A 134 26.98 -22.33 -5.29
CA ALA A 134 25.67 -22.21 -4.68
C ALA A 134 25.79 -21.64 -3.25
N ILE A 135 25.05 -20.56 -2.96
CA ILE A 135 25.08 -19.86 -1.66
C ILE A 135 23.74 -19.90 -0.92
N GLY A 136 22.66 -20.32 -1.58
CA GLY A 136 21.38 -20.50 -0.90
C GLY A 136 20.18 -20.61 -1.85
N LYS A 137 19.00 -20.77 -1.25
CA LYS A 137 17.72 -20.77 -1.93
C LYS A 137 16.63 -20.13 -1.06
N TYR A 138 15.54 -19.74 -1.68
CA TYR A 138 14.36 -19.18 -1.05
C TYR A 138 13.12 -19.56 -1.87
N GLU A 139 12.02 -19.97 -1.23
CA GLU A 139 10.92 -20.64 -1.95
C GLU A 139 9.52 -20.09 -1.63
N ASN A 140 9.37 -19.37 -0.51
CA ASN A 140 8.05 -19.00 0.00
C ASN A 140 7.41 -17.80 -0.75
N GLY A 141 8.19 -16.98 -1.46
CA GLY A 141 7.69 -15.89 -2.32
C GLY A 141 6.96 -14.74 -1.61
N VAL A 142 7.03 -14.67 -0.27
CA VAL A 142 6.29 -13.70 0.56
C VAL A 142 7.21 -12.85 1.42
N THR A 143 8.14 -13.47 2.15
CA THR A 143 8.95 -12.78 3.18
C THR A 143 10.26 -12.24 2.65
N ALA A 144 10.86 -11.26 3.32
CA ALA A 144 12.28 -10.97 3.11
C ALA A 144 13.16 -12.16 3.52
N PHE A 145 14.36 -12.25 2.95
CA PHE A 145 15.36 -13.26 3.31
C PHE A 145 16.78 -12.70 3.16
N GLY A 146 17.74 -13.36 3.83
CA GLY A 146 19.14 -12.96 3.80
C GLY A 146 20.09 -14.11 3.46
N LEU A 147 21.24 -13.77 2.90
CA LEU A 147 22.32 -14.70 2.59
C LEU A 147 23.64 -14.14 3.12
N ASP A 148 24.41 -14.95 3.83
CA ASP A 148 25.80 -14.63 4.16
C ASP A 148 26.68 -15.08 3.00
N ILE A 149 27.36 -14.13 2.37
CA ILE A 149 28.20 -14.38 1.21
C ILE A 149 29.70 -14.22 1.52
N THR A 150 30.05 -13.99 2.79
CA THR A 150 31.40 -13.63 3.21
C THR A 150 32.46 -14.59 2.67
N ASP A 151 32.23 -15.90 2.79
CA ASP A 151 33.19 -16.94 2.40
C ASP A 151 33.24 -17.20 0.88
N ALA A 152 32.27 -16.72 0.12
CA ALA A 152 32.18 -16.90 -1.33
C ALA A 152 32.55 -15.64 -2.12
N ALA A 153 32.64 -14.48 -1.45
CA ALA A 153 32.95 -13.21 -2.07
C ALA A 153 34.45 -13.04 -2.34
N ASN A 154 34.75 -12.42 -3.47
CA ASN A 154 36.08 -11.95 -3.84
C ASN A 154 36.29 -10.52 -3.30
N PHE A 155 37.41 -10.30 -2.61
CA PHE A 155 37.81 -9.00 -2.08
C PHE A 155 38.96 -8.36 -2.89
N GLY A 156 39.51 -7.23 -2.43
CA GLY A 156 40.61 -6.53 -3.10
C GLY A 156 40.27 -5.94 -4.48
N GLY A 157 39.02 -5.51 -4.71
CA GLY A 157 38.59 -4.92 -5.98
C GLY A 157 38.42 -5.90 -7.15
N LYS A 158 38.42 -7.20 -6.86
CA LYS A 158 38.10 -8.27 -7.81
C LYS A 158 36.60 -8.30 -8.11
N ASP A 159 36.26 -8.80 -9.29
CA ASP A 159 34.86 -8.94 -9.71
C ASP A 159 34.17 -10.07 -8.92
N ASN A 160 32.90 -9.82 -8.60
CA ASN A 160 31.97 -10.80 -8.08
C ASN A 160 30.80 -10.92 -9.04
N VAL A 161 30.39 -12.15 -9.32
CA VAL A 161 29.24 -12.44 -10.17
C VAL A 161 28.20 -13.20 -9.35
N LEU A 162 27.09 -12.53 -9.05
CA LEU A 162 25.92 -13.15 -8.46
C LEU A 162 24.96 -13.56 -9.58
N ALA A 163 24.60 -14.84 -9.66
CA ALA A 163 23.56 -15.35 -10.53
C ALA A 163 22.36 -15.83 -9.70
N VAL A 164 21.16 -15.53 -10.15
CA VAL A 164 19.91 -15.91 -9.48
C VAL A 164 18.96 -16.56 -10.47
N LYS A 165 18.61 -17.82 -10.23
CA LYS A 165 17.59 -18.56 -10.97
C LYS A 165 16.25 -18.41 -10.26
N VAL A 166 15.28 -17.76 -10.89
CA VAL A 166 13.94 -17.51 -10.34
C VAL A 166 12.91 -18.33 -11.09
N ASP A 167 11.96 -18.94 -10.37
CA ASP A 167 10.83 -19.70 -10.92
C ASP A 167 9.51 -19.13 -10.36
N ASN A 168 8.64 -18.63 -11.24
CA ASN A 168 7.31 -18.15 -10.87
C ASN A 168 6.19 -19.11 -11.30
N SER A 169 6.49 -20.38 -11.60
CA SER A 169 5.45 -21.34 -11.96
C SER A 169 4.41 -21.48 -10.85
N THR A 170 3.12 -21.41 -11.18
CA THR A 170 2.03 -21.65 -10.22
C THR A 170 1.98 -23.11 -9.75
N SER A 171 2.62 -24.03 -10.49
CA SER A 171 2.81 -25.43 -10.11
C SER A 171 4.05 -25.68 -9.25
N TYR A 172 4.79 -24.64 -8.86
CA TYR A 172 5.97 -24.78 -8.03
C TYR A 172 5.66 -25.50 -6.71
N LYS A 173 6.55 -26.40 -6.32
CA LYS A 173 6.48 -27.15 -5.05
C LYS A 173 7.77 -26.91 -4.29
N GLU A 174 7.64 -26.72 -2.98
CA GLU A 174 8.79 -26.65 -2.10
C GLU A 174 9.66 -27.90 -2.28
N GLU A 175 10.94 -27.71 -2.56
CA GLU A 175 11.83 -28.81 -2.96
C GLU A 175 11.94 -29.88 -1.86
N ALA A 176 12.00 -29.46 -0.60
CA ALA A 176 12.21 -30.37 0.53
C ALA A 176 11.00 -31.27 0.82
N THR A 177 9.79 -30.75 0.62
CA THR A 177 8.54 -31.42 1.03
C THR A 177 7.68 -31.86 -0.15
N GLN A 178 8.00 -31.40 -1.36
CA GLN A 178 7.22 -31.60 -2.58
C GLN A 178 5.76 -31.13 -2.46
N THR A 179 5.52 -30.14 -1.59
CA THR A 179 4.20 -29.57 -1.31
C THR A 179 4.10 -28.16 -1.91
N PRO A 180 2.99 -27.81 -2.61
CA PRO A 180 2.78 -26.46 -3.11
C PRO A 180 2.50 -25.48 -1.97
N PHE A 181 2.93 -24.24 -2.13
CA PHE A 181 2.53 -23.15 -1.25
C PHE A 181 1.09 -22.74 -1.55
N GLU A 182 0.27 -22.60 -0.50
CA GLU A 182 -1.16 -22.33 -0.67
C GLU A 182 -1.44 -21.03 -1.43
N TRP A 183 -0.66 -20.00 -1.12
CA TRP A 183 -0.81 -18.67 -1.70
C TRP A 183 -0.26 -18.56 -3.13
N ASN A 184 0.57 -19.51 -3.60
CA ASN A 184 1.13 -19.49 -4.95
C ASN A 184 0.05 -19.86 -5.98
N SER A 185 -0.69 -18.85 -6.42
CA SER A 185 -1.89 -19.00 -7.23
C SER A 185 -2.02 -17.87 -8.26
N LYS A 186 -2.95 -18.02 -9.21
CA LYS A 186 -3.17 -17.07 -10.32
C LYS A 186 -4.30 -16.06 -10.08
N ASP A 187 -5.08 -16.25 -9.02
CA ASP A 187 -6.30 -15.48 -8.74
C ASP A 187 -6.10 -14.42 -7.68
N PHE A 188 -5.64 -14.80 -6.49
CA PHE A 188 -5.58 -13.88 -5.36
C PHE A 188 -4.22 -13.23 -5.15
N ASN A 189 -3.15 -13.85 -5.64
CA ASN A 189 -1.80 -13.32 -5.53
C ASN A 189 -1.20 -13.30 -6.94
N PRO A 190 -1.51 -12.28 -7.77
CA PRO A 190 -0.97 -12.15 -9.12
C PRO A 190 0.53 -12.45 -9.15
N ASN A 191 0.95 -13.28 -10.10
CA ASN A 191 2.23 -13.96 -10.04
C ASN A 191 3.30 -13.27 -10.88
N PHE A 192 3.54 -11.99 -10.58
CA PHE A 192 4.56 -11.17 -11.24
C PHE A 192 5.95 -11.68 -10.89
N GLY A 193 6.50 -12.53 -11.74
CA GLY A 193 7.76 -13.23 -11.50
C GLY A 193 8.96 -12.28 -11.54
N GLY A 194 9.98 -12.58 -10.73
CA GLY A 194 11.22 -11.83 -10.73
C GLY A 194 11.76 -11.48 -9.35
N LEU A 195 12.83 -10.69 -9.36
CA LEU A 195 13.34 -10.00 -8.18
C LEU A 195 12.54 -8.69 -8.04
N ASN A 196 11.27 -8.84 -7.68
CA ASN A 196 10.25 -7.80 -7.81
C ASN A 196 10.20 -6.83 -6.62
N ARG A 197 11.15 -6.93 -5.67
CA ARG A 197 11.31 -5.99 -4.55
C ARG A 197 12.76 -5.53 -4.44
N ASN A 198 13.06 -4.64 -3.47
CA ASN A 198 14.42 -4.13 -3.31
C ASN A 198 15.40 -5.21 -2.82
N ALA A 199 16.68 -5.00 -3.13
CA ALA A 199 17.81 -5.76 -2.64
C ALA A 199 18.88 -4.83 -2.04
N SER A 200 19.59 -5.31 -1.03
CA SER A 200 20.67 -4.59 -0.37
C SER A 200 21.88 -5.49 -0.14
N LEU A 201 23.07 -4.89 -0.22
CA LEU A 201 24.32 -5.50 0.24
C LEU A 201 24.75 -4.80 1.52
N ILE A 202 24.95 -5.56 2.58
CA ILE A 202 25.24 -5.06 3.91
C ILE A 202 26.63 -5.52 4.31
N VAL A 203 27.51 -4.56 4.60
CA VAL A 203 28.84 -4.80 5.17
C VAL A 203 28.75 -4.53 6.67
N THR A 204 29.34 -5.36 7.52
CA THR A 204 29.44 -5.11 8.97
C THR A 204 30.65 -5.82 9.60
N GLY A 205 30.98 -5.45 10.84
CA GLY A 205 32.03 -6.09 11.65
C GLY A 205 31.82 -7.58 11.88
N LYS A 206 32.81 -8.24 12.49
CA LYS A 206 32.70 -9.65 12.94
C LYS A 206 32.00 -9.81 14.30
N VAL A 207 31.83 -8.72 15.03
CA VAL A 207 30.95 -8.65 16.20
C VAL A 207 29.88 -7.63 15.88
N TYR A 208 28.64 -8.08 15.70
CA TYR A 208 27.60 -7.26 15.09
C TYR A 208 26.22 -7.60 15.61
N GLN A 209 25.31 -6.63 15.48
CA GLN A 209 23.87 -6.82 15.70
C GLN A 209 23.29 -7.51 14.46
N THR A 210 22.59 -8.64 14.63
CA THR A 210 22.13 -9.44 13.49
C THR A 210 21.05 -8.72 12.66
N LEU A 211 20.79 -9.23 11.46
CA LEU A 211 19.68 -8.73 10.62
C LEU A 211 18.38 -9.43 11.03
N PRO A 212 17.20 -8.77 10.93
CA PRO A 212 15.91 -9.40 11.24
C PRO A 212 15.41 -10.30 10.09
N LEU A 213 16.29 -11.15 9.55
CA LEU A 213 16.04 -12.00 8.39
C LEU A 213 16.01 -13.46 8.81
N TYR A 214 14.84 -13.92 9.25
CA TYR A 214 14.70 -15.30 9.70
C TYR A 214 14.79 -16.32 8.55
N GLU A 215 14.37 -15.96 7.34
CA GLU A 215 14.63 -16.78 6.16
C GLU A 215 16.06 -16.59 5.66
N GLY A 216 16.74 -17.72 5.43
CA GLY A 216 18.16 -17.77 5.12
C GLY A 216 19.07 -17.66 6.36
N LEU A 217 19.09 -16.52 7.05
CA LEU A 217 20.06 -16.28 8.15
C LEU A 217 19.62 -16.85 9.51
N LYS A 218 18.32 -17.08 9.72
CA LYS A 218 17.74 -17.57 10.99
C LYS A 218 18.01 -16.65 12.19
N THR A 219 18.19 -15.36 11.93
CA THR A 219 18.47 -14.32 12.95
C THR A 219 17.24 -13.45 13.25
N ARG A 220 17.26 -12.77 14.40
CA ARG A 220 16.14 -11.98 14.95
C ARG A 220 16.36 -10.47 14.92
N GLY A 221 17.61 -10.01 14.83
CA GLY A 221 17.98 -8.59 14.81
C GLY A 221 17.54 -7.80 16.04
N VAL A 222 17.17 -6.55 15.82
CA VAL A 222 16.82 -5.58 16.88
C VAL A 222 15.31 -5.55 17.12
N TYR A 223 14.90 -5.48 18.39
CA TYR A 223 13.52 -5.25 18.83
C TYR A 223 13.45 -4.08 19.79
N ILE A 224 12.61 -3.09 19.46
CA ILE A 224 12.46 -1.84 20.22
C ILE A 224 11.01 -1.70 20.65
N TYR A 225 10.77 -1.48 21.93
CA TYR A 225 9.41 -1.36 22.44
C TYR A 225 9.33 -0.52 23.73
N PRO A 226 8.17 0.10 24.01
CA PRO A 226 7.91 0.70 25.30
C PRO A 226 7.49 -0.38 26.31
N GLN A 227 8.18 -0.48 27.44
CA GLN A 227 7.76 -1.31 28.57
C GLN A 227 6.54 -0.72 29.29
N ALA A 228 6.46 0.61 29.33
CA ALA A 228 5.34 1.35 29.90
C ALA A 228 5.21 2.71 29.22
N ILE A 229 3.97 3.18 29.02
CA ILE A 229 3.65 4.51 28.49
C ILE A 229 2.82 5.27 29.53
N ASP A 230 3.23 6.51 29.83
CA ASP A 230 2.43 7.47 30.58
C ASP A 230 1.97 8.58 29.62
N LEU A 231 0.73 8.47 29.17
CA LEU A 231 0.12 9.41 28.24
C LEU A 231 -0.02 10.82 28.86
N LYS A 232 -0.23 10.91 30.17
CA LYS A 232 -0.47 12.18 30.87
C LYS A 232 0.83 12.99 30.95
N ASN A 233 1.91 12.34 31.37
CA ASN A 233 3.21 12.98 31.51
C ASN A 233 4.03 12.97 30.21
N LYS A 234 3.51 12.31 29.15
CA LYS A 234 4.19 12.14 27.85
C LYS A 234 5.57 11.51 28.03
N THR A 235 5.61 10.39 28.73
CA THR A 235 6.84 9.61 28.91
C THR A 235 6.64 8.17 28.48
N ALA A 236 7.72 7.52 28.07
CA ALA A 236 7.75 6.09 27.81
C ALA A 236 9.05 5.48 28.32
N ASN A 237 8.94 4.43 29.11
CA ASN A 237 10.10 3.62 29.47
C ASN A 237 10.40 2.71 28.27
N LEU A 238 11.51 2.93 27.59
CA LEU A 238 11.88 2.22 26.38
C LEU A 238 12.89 1.12 26.70
N LYS A 239 12.72 -0.02 26.05
CA LYS A 239 13.70 -1.10 26.02
C LYS A 239 14.04 -1.44 24.59
N ILE A 240 15.33 -1.71 24.38
CA ILE A 240 15.85 -2.28 23.14
C ILE A 240 16.51 -3.60 23.46
N GLU A 241 16.30 -4.58 22.59
CA GLU A 241 16.96 -5.88 22.59
C GLU A 241 17.63 -6.08 21.23
N ALA A 242 18.89 -6.48 21.23
CA ALA A 242 19.62 -6.81 20.01
C ALA A 242 20.21 -8.21 20.13
N GLU A 243 19.93 -9.07 19.16
CA GLU A 243 20.69 -10.31 18.98
C GLU A 243 22.07 -9.94 18.44
N VAL A 244 23.12 -10.32 19.18
CA VAL A 244 24.52 -10.02 18.85
C VAL A 244 25.28 -11.31 18.65
N VAL A 245 26.07 -11.37 17.58
CA VAL A 245 26.95 -12.51 17.29
C VAL A 245 28.41 -12.06 17.42
N ASN A 246 29.25 -12.91 17.99
CA ASN A 246 30.71 -12.78 17.94
C ASN A 246 31.31 -13.86 17.03
N GLU A 247 31.65 -13.51 15.79
CA GLU A 247 32.33 -14.39 14.84
C GLU A 247 33.86 -14.20 14.80
N THR A 248 34.44 -13.66 15.87
CA THR A 248 35.90 -13.64 16.04
C THR A 248 36.39 -14.95 16.64
N SER A 249 37.71 -15.11 16.79
CA SER A 249 38.33 -16.28 17.44
C SER A 249 38.42 -16.17 18.97
N ASP A 250 38.14 -15.00 19.54
CA ASP A 250 38.30 -14.71 20.97
C ASP A 250 36.99 -14.22 21.60
N TYR A 251 36.91 -14.23 22.92
CA TYR A 251 35.80 -13.59 23.63
C TYR A 251 35.87 -12.05 23.45
N ALA A 252 34.72 -11.41 23.50
CA ALA A 252 34.60 -9.96 23.35
C ALA A 252 33.73 -9.40 24.47
N SER A 253 34.16 -8.30 25.10
CA SER A 253 33.34 -7.63 26.12
C SER A 253 32.39 -6.66 25.44
N ILE A 254 31.09 -6.95 25.51
CA ILE A 254 30.04 -6.30 24.73
C ILE A 254 29.21 -5.38 25.60
N THR A 255 28.90 -4.18 25.09
CA THR A 255 27.85 -3.32 25.65
C THR A 255 26.95 -2.81 24.53
N LEU A 256 25.64 -3.00 24.73
CA LEU A 256 24.61 -2.35 23.92
C LEU A 256 24.15 -1.05 24.61
N SER A 257 24.00 0.01 23.83
CA SER A 257 23.35 1.26 24.24
C SER A 257 22.47 1.75 23.09
N ALA A 258 21.62 2.76 23.31
CA ALA A 258 20.90 3.39 22.21
C ALA A 258 20.64 4.88 22.42
N VAL A 259 20.40 5.60 21.32
CA VAL A 259 20.04 7.02 21.33
C VAL A 259 18.76 7.21 20.53
N VAL A 260 17.78 7.91 21.14
CA VAL A 260 16.52 8.28 20.51
C VAL A 260 16.66 9.69 19.94
N VAL A 261 16.43 9.84 18.64
CA VAL A 261 16.61 11.10 17.92
C VAL A 261 15.33 11.45 17.18
N ASP A 262 14.91 12.69 17.31
CA ASP A 262 13.71 13.21 16.67
C ASP A 262 13.98 13.67 15.22
N ASN A 263 12.93 14.08 14.48
CA ASN A 263 13.08 14.52 13.09
C ASN A 263 13.90 15.82 12.92
N ASP A 264 14.12 16.59 13.98
CA ASP A 264 14.99 17.79 13.97
C ASP A 264 16.46 17.43 14.27
N GLY A 265 16.77 16.15 14.49
CA GLY A 265 18.10 15.68 14.86
C GLY A 265 18.42 15.86 16.35
N VAL A 266 17.43 16.12 17.20
CA VAL A 266 17.63 16.35 18.63
C VAL A 266 17.55 15.02 19.39
N VAL A 267 18.55 14.76 20.24
CA VAL A 267 18.52 13.62 21.17
C VAL A 267 17.42 13.82 22.21
N ARG A 268 16.48 12.87 22.28
CA ARG A 268 15.36 12.87 23.23
C ARG A 268 15.52 11.89 24.38
N ALA A 269 16.31 10.85 24.20
CA ALA A 269 16.67 9.92 25.25
C ALA A 269 17.97 9.17 24.92
N LYS A 270 18.59 8.63 25.96
CA LYS A 270 19.67 7.65 25.90
C LYS A 270 19.23 6.43 26.68
N LEU A 271 19.56 5.26 26.15
CA LEU A 271 19.29 3.97 26.76
C LEU A 271 20.65 3.32 27.05
N ASP A 272 20.84 2.88 28.28
CA ASP A 272 22.08 2.30 28.74
C ASP A 272 21.88 0.79 29.00
N GLY A 273 22.88 0.00 28.65
CA GLY A 273 22.92 -1.44 28.88
C GLY A 273 24.15 -1.85 29.70
N ASN A 274 24.13 -3.07 30.22
CA ASN A 274 25.26 -3.62 30.96
C ASN A 274 26.34 -4.17 30.02
N THR A 275 27.58 -4.22 30.51
CA THR A 275 28.65 -4.96 29.85
C THR A 275 28.53 -6.44 30.17
N SER A 276 28.68 -7.31 29.16
CA SER A 276 28.78 -8.75 29.34
C SER A 276 29.69 -9.36 28.28
N ASP A 277 30.39 -10.43 28.64
CA ASP A 277 31.31 -11.10 27.72
C ASP A 277 30.55 -12.07 26.81
N LEU A 278 30.85 -12.02 25.52
CA LEU A 278 30.31 -12.92 24.51
C LEU A 278 31.44 -13.80 23.96
N VAL A 279 31.30 -15.11 24.12
CA VAL A 279 32.29 -16.09 23.65
C VAL A 279 32.24 -16.19 22.12
N ALA A 280 33.40 -16.48 21.53
CA ALA A 280 33.53 -16.74 20.10
C ALA A 280 32.51 -17.78 19.59
N GLY A 281 31.88 -17.50 18.45
CA GLY A 281 30.89 -18.34 17.77
C GLY A 281 29.49 -18.33 18.38
N GLN A 282 29.23 -17.57 19.44
CA GLN A 282 27.92 -17.51 20.09
C GLN A 282 27.08 -16.31 19.63
N ALA A 283 25.77 -16.50 19.72
CA ALA A 283 24.75 -15.47 19.55
C ALA A 283 24.00 -15.29 20.87
N GLU A 284 23.88 -14.06 21.38
CA GLU A 284 23.15 -13.76 22.61
C GLU A 284 22.32 -12.48 22.47
N MET A 285 21.31 -12.34 23.34
CA MET A 285 20.48 -11.14 23.40
C MET A 285 21.08 -10.13 24.38
N PHE A 286 21.42 -8.95 23.89
CA PHE A 286 21.82 -7.81 24.70
C PHE A 286 20.68 -6.81 24.82
N THR A 287 20.62 -6.09 25.94
CA THR A 287 19.54 -5.14 26.21
C THR A 287 20.05 -3.80 26.70
N ALA A 288 19.33 -2.73 26.36
CA ALA A 288 19.49 -1.41 26.96
C ALA A 288 18.12 -0.79 27.26
N GLU A 289 18.04 0.06 28.26
CA GLU A 289 16.79 0.69 28.69
C GLU A 289 16.98 2.15 29.08
N GLY A 290 15.90 2.93 29.00
CA GLY A 290 15.95 4.37 29.25
C GLY A 290 14.61 5.07 29.05
N MET A 291 14.47 6.24 29.66
CA MET A 291 13.22 7.00 29.65
C MET A 291 13.19 8.01 28.51
N LEU A 292 12.19 7.89 27.63
CA LEU A 292 11.81 8.95 26.70
C LEU A 292 10.93 9.98 27.43
N THR A 293 11.38 11.24 27.44
CA THR A 293 10.63 12.35 28.03
C THR A 293 10.10 13.29 26.94
N ALA A 294 8.98 13.97 27.22
CA ALA A 294 8.29 14.80 26.25
C ALA A 294 7.96 14.06 24.94
N ALA A 295 7.58 12.78 25.07
CA ALA A 295 7.29 11.90 23.96
C ALA A 295 6.14 12.46 23.11
N ARG A 296 6.37 12.50 21.79
CA ARG A 296 5.33 12.54 20.77
C ARG A 296 5.02 11.10 20.34
N PHE A 297 3.82 10.63 20.65
CA PHE A 297 3.38 9.27 20.36
C PHE A 297 2.83 9.17 18.95
N TRP A 298 2.99 8.00 18.34
CA TRP A 298 2.42 7.68 17.04
C TRP A 298 0.91 7.45 17.16
N GLU A 299 0.13 8.04 16.27
CA GLU A 299 -1.29 7.75 16.03
C GLU A 299 -1.65 8.07 14.58
N PRO A 300 -2.74 7.56 13.99
CA PRO A 300 -3.11 7.84 12.60
C PRO A 300 -3.21 9.33 12.24
N ALA A 301 -3.65 10.13 13.21
CA ALA A 301 -3.70 11.58 13.06
C ALA A 301 -2.32 12.22 13.20
N ASP A 302 -1.37 11.62 13.93
CA ASP A 302 -0.01 12.12 14.19
C ASP A 302 1.03 10.99 14.11
N PRO A 303 1.39 10.51 12.90
CA PRO A 303 2.24 9.33 12.72
C PRO A 303 3.73 9.63 12.97
N TYR A 304 4.05 10.03 14.19
CA TYR A 304 5.40 10.46 14.54
C TYR A 304 6.35 9.28 14.71
N LEU A 305 7.50 9.38 14.03
CA LEU A 305 8.57 8.39 14.06
C LEU A 305 9.86 9.03 14.58
N TYR A 306 10.65 8.25 15.31
CA TYR A 306 12.01 8.59 15.75
C TYR A 306 13.02 7.76 14.98
N HIS A 307 14.26 8.24 14.95
CA HIS A 307 15.43 7.40 14.72
C HIS A 307 15.90 6.79 16.04
N MET A 308 16.06 5.47 16.07
CA MET A 308 16.61 4.71 17.19
C MET A 308 17.96 4.15 16.78
N TYR A 309 19.04 4.83 17.17
CA TYR A 309 20.40 4.37 16.90
C TYR A 309 20.85 3.42 18.00
N SER A 310 20.87 2.12 17.73
CA SER A 310 21.46 1.13 18.64
C SER A 310 22.96 1.04 18.40
N ILE A 311 23.74 1.19 19.47
CA ILE A 311 25.20 1.31 19.42
C ILE A 311 25.79 0.15 20.19
N LEU A 312 26.47 -0.72 19.46
CA LEU A 312 27.22 -1.85 20.01
C LEU A 312 28.67 -1.45 20.20
N THR A 313 29.20 -1.66 21.41
CA THR A 313 30.62 -1.49 21.68
C THR A 313 31.27 -2.81 22.06
N VAL A 314 32.51 -2.99 21.61
CA VAL A 314 33.39 -4.12 21.94
C VAL A 314 34.63 -3.56 22.62
N ASN A 315 34.90 -3.98 23.84
CA ASN A 315 36.03 -3.51 24.66
C ASN A 315 36.09 -1.97 24.71
N GLY A 316 34.93 -1.32 24.85
CA GLY A 316 34.77 0.14 24.93
C GLY A 316 34.87 0.90 23.60
N LYS A 317 34.99 0.22 22.45
CA LYS A 317 35.03 0.84 21.12
C LYS A 317 33.78 0.51 20.32
N VAL A 318 33.23 1.46 19.57
CA VAL A 318 32.07 1.22 18.69
C VAL A 318 32.43 0.18 17.63
N ALA A 319 31.65 -0.90 17.61
CA ALA A 319 31.81 -2.02 16.69
C ALA A 319 30.69 -2.06 15.65
N ASP A 320 29.49 -1.61 16.01
CA ASP A 320 28.34 -1.61 15.11
C ASP A 320 27.30 -0.57 15.54
N VAL A 321 26.57 -0.03 14.57
CA VAL A 321 25.47 0.92 14.78
C VAL A 321 24.34 0.58 13.81
N VAL A 322 23.13 0.37 14.34
CA VAL A 322 21.93 0.13 13.54
C VAL A 322 20.96 1.29 13.74
N ASP A 323 20.47 1.87 12.65
CA ASP A 323 19.40 2.87 12.66
C ASP A 323 18.06 2.17 12.40
N THR A 324 17.15 2.22 13.37
CA THR A 324 15.78 1.75 13.20
C THR A 324 14.82 2.92 13.33
N ARG A 325 14.03 3.15 12.29
CA ARG A 325 12.94 4.13 12.32
C ARG A 325 11.70 3.49 12.91
N THR A 326 11.15 4.06 13.99
CA THR A 326 9.96 3.51 14.66
C THR A 326 9.20 4.58 15.45
N GLY A 327 7.95 4.29 15.83
CA GLY A 327 7.09 5.15 16.62
C GLY A 327 6.53 4.40 17.83
N PHE A 328 6.18 5.15 18.87
CA PHE A 328 5.68 4.57 20.12
C PHE A 328 4.21 4.90 20.30
N ARG A 329 3.39 3.88 20.58
CA ARG A 329 1.96 4.04 20.86
C ARG A 329 1.50 3.05 21.92
N GLN A 330 0.52 3.45 22.71
CA GLN A 330 -0.24 2.52 23.54
C GLN A 330 -1.48 2.07 22.76
N THR A 331 -1.77 0.78 22.81
CA THR A 331 -2.93 0.17 22.14
C THR A 331 -3.78 -0.58 23.15
N GLU A 332 -5.10 -0.55 22.97
CA GLU A 332 -6.04 -1.37 23.71
C GLU A 332 -7.15 -1.86 22.77
N PHE A 333 -7.52 -3.14 22.92
CA PHE A 333 -8.49 -3.83 22.07
C PHE A 333 -9.63 -4.31 22.96
N LYS A 334 -10.82 -3.72 22.79
CA LYS A 334 -11.97 -3.95 23.66
C LYS A 334 -13.12 -4.56 22.89
N GLY A 335 -13.90 -5.40 23.55
CA GLY A 335 -15.26 -5.71 23.13
C GLY A 335 -16.28 -4.82 23.83
N GLY A 336 -17.53 -5.02 23.49
CA GLY A 336 -18.69 -4.49 24.22
C GLY A 336 -19.43 -3.42 23.44
N ALA A 337 -20.76 -3.49 23.48
CA ALA A 337 -21.59 -2.43 22.90
C ALA A 337 -21.33 -1.06 23.55
N GLY A 338 -21.05 -0.06 22.73
CA GLY A 338 -20.75 1.32 23.14
C GLY A 338 -19.33 1.55 23.68
N THR A 339 -18.54 0.49 23.91
CA THR A 339 -17.21 0.57 24.54
C THR A 339 -16.11 -0.21 23.84
N GLY A 340 -16.48 -1.02 22.84
CA GLY A 340 -15.56 -1.87 22.10
C GLY A 340 -14.75 -1.12 21.04
N GLY A 341 -13.87 -1.85 20.38
CA GLY A 341 -13.04 -1.38 19.29
C GLY A 341 -11.58 -1.14 19.66
N VAL A 342 -10.91 -0.38 18.80
CA VAL A 342 -9.46 -0.17 18.87
C VAL A 342 -9.19 1.20 19.45
N TYR A 343 -8.35 1.24 20.48
CA TYR A 343 -7.94 2.47 21.15
C TYR A 343 -6.45 2.67 20.95
N ILE A 344 -6.06 3.85 20.47
CA ILE A 344 -4.66 4.27 20.35
C ILE A 344 -4.46 5.50 21.22
N ASN A 345 -3.48 5.44 22.12
CA ASN A 345 -3.17 6.51 23.07
C ASN A 345 -4.43 6.96 23.86
N GLY A 346 -5.27 5.99 24.26
CA GLY A 346 -6.49 6.22 25.03
C GLY A 346 -7.69 6.74 24.23
N LYS A 347 -7.58 6.88 22.91
CA LYS A 347 -8.66 7.37 22.04
C LYS A 347 -9.21 6.24 21.18
N PHE A 348 -10.53 6.10 21.13
CA PHE A 348 -11.18 5.22 20.15
C PHE A 348 -10.85 5.69 18.74
N ILE A 349 -10.40 4.77 17.89
CA ILE A 349 -10.10 5.02 16.49
C ILE A 349 -11.10 4.22 15.66
N TRP A 350 -11.95 4.93 14.91
CA TRP A 350 -12.71 4.30 13.85
C TRP A 350 -11.77 3.93 12.72
N LEU A 351 -11.55 2.62 12.54
CA LEU A 351 -10.75 2.09 11.45
C LEU A 351 -11.60 2.08 10.18
N THR A 352 -11.16 2.82 9.16
CA THR A 352 -11.86 2.87 7.87
C THR A 352 -10.86 2.92 6.74
N GLY A 353 -11.09 2.10 5.71
CA GLY A 353 -10.26 2.11 4.52
C GLY A 353 -10.50 0.90 3.64
N TYR A 354 -9.44 0.18 3.29
CA TYR A 354 -9.45 -0.71 2.13
C TYR A 354 -8.75 -2.03 2.35
N SER A 355 -9.21 -3.07 1.66
CA SER A 355 -8.49 -4.34 1.59
C SER A 355 -7.76 -4.42 0.26
N GLN A 356 -6.44 -4.31 0.28
CA GLN A 356 -5.60 -4.17 -0.91
C GLN A 356 -4.84 -5.48 -1.18
N ARG A 357 -4.68 -5.84 -2.46
CA ARG A 357 -3.82 -6.97 -2.84
C ARG A 357 -2.37 -6.64 -2.49
N SER A 358 -1.66 -7.59 -1.88
CA SER A 358 -0.24 -7.39 -1.50
C SER A 358 0.73 -7.41 -2.68
N ALA A 359 0.26 -7.74 -3.90
CA ALA A 359 1.01 -7.48 -5.12
C ALA A 359 1.03 -5.99 -5.49
N ASP A 360 0.08 -5.22 -4.95
CA ASP A 360 -0.17 -3.79 -5.14
C ASP A 360 0.11 -3.28 -6.56
N ASP A 361 -0.28 -4.05 -7.56
CA ASP A 361 0.23 -3.94 -8.91
C ASP A 361 -0.18 -2.65 -9.63
N TRP A 362 0.70 -2.18 -10.51
CA TRP A 362 0.44 -1.07 -11.43
C TRP A 362 0.41 -1.58 -12.86
N ALA A 363 -0.61 -1.19 -13.63
CA ALA A 363 -0.70 -1.61 -15.02
C ALA A 363 0.50 -1.10 -15.83
N GLY A 364 1.17 -2.01 -16.54
CA GLY A 364 2.41 -1.72 -17.27
C GLY A 364 3.71 -1.78 -16.45
N LEU A 365 3.64 -1.97 -15.13
CA LEU A 365 4.81 -2.17 -14.24
C LEU A 365 4.73 -3.48 -13.42
N GLY A 366 3.54 -4.09 -13.32
CA GLY A 366 3.28 -5.21 -12.42
C GLY A 366 3.48 -4.80 -10.95
N GLY A 367 3.86 -5.75 -10.10
CA GLY A 367 4.24 -5.50 -8.70
C GLY A 367 5.72 -5.20 -8.51
N ALA A 368 6.34 -4.43 -9.41
CA ALA A 368 7.77 -4.11 -9.36
C ALA A 368 8.04 -2.64 -9.72
N TYR A 369 7.71 -1.73 -8.80
CA TYR A 369 7.84 -0.29 -9.00
C TYR A 369 8.47 0.41 -7.78
N PRO A 370 8.94 1.67 -7.92
CA PRO A 370 9.74 2.33 -6.88
C PRO A 370 8.95 2.68 -5.62
N ASN A 371 9.63 2.70 -4.47
CA ASN A 371 9.04 3.00 -3.15
C ASN A 371 8.15 4.26 -3.11
N TRP A 372 8.54 5.35 -3.78
CA TRP A 372 7.74 6.58 -3.77
C TRP A 372 6.35 6.42 -4.40
N MET A 373 6.15 5.44 -5.29
CA MET A 373 4.84 5.14 -5.87
C MET A 373 3.95 4.31 -4.93
N HIS A 374 4.54 3.48 -4.05
CA HIS A 374 3.80 2.88 -2.93
C HIS A 374 3.30 4.01 -2.01
N ASP A 375 4.19 4.94 -1.65
CA ASP A 375 3.83 6.12 -0.85
C ASP A 375 2.75 6.98 -1.53
N TYR A 376 2.77 7.11 -2.85
CA TYR A 376 1.73 7.83 -3.60
C TYR A 376 0.37 7.15 -3.47
N THR A 377 0.32 5.82 -3.57
CA THR A 377 -0.92 5.05 -3.35
C THR A 377 -1.44 5.26 -1.92
N LEU A 378 -0.56 5.18 -0.91
CA LEU A 378 -0.92 5.39 0.49
C LEU A 378 -1.33 6.85 0.79
N SER A 379 -0.72 7.85 0.12
CA SER A 379 -1.13 9.24 0.26
C SER A 379 -2.55 9.45 -0.25
N MET A 380 -2.92 8.80 -1.36
CA MET A 380 -4.29 8.86 -1.87
C MET A 380 -5.28 8.21 -0.90
N ILE A 381 -4.92 7.12 -0.21
CA ILE A 381 -5.75 6.54 0.85
C ILE A 381 -6.01 7.57 1.96
N ARG A 382 -4.97 8.32 2.39
CA ARG A 382 -5.15 9.41 3.38
C ARG A 382 -5.95 10.58 2.81
N GLU A 383 -5.80 10.90 1.53
CA GLU A 383 -6.60 11.94 0.84
C GLU A 383 -8.08 11.55 0.79
N SER A 384 -8.42 10.26 0.78
CA SER A 384 -9.80 9.78 0.95
C SER A 384 -10.24 9.72 2.42
N ASN A 385 -9.46 10.27 3.37
CA ASN A 385 -9.64 10.16 4.82
C ASN A 385 -9.52 8.73 5.40
N GLY A 386 -9.11 7.74 4.62
CA GLY A 386 -8.92 6.35 5.08
C GLY A 386 -7.68 6.22 5.96
N ASN A 387 -7.74 5.43 7.03
CA ASN A 387 -6.67 5.24 8.01
C ASN A 387 -6.36 3.76 8.30
N TYR A 388 -6.89 2.85 7.47
CA TYR A 388 -6.81 1.41 7.69
C TYR A 388 -6.63 0.65 6.37
N VAL A 389 -5.66 -0.26 6.33
CA VAL A 389 -5.44 -1.18 5.21
C VAL A 389 -5.36 -2.61 5.69
N ARG A 390 -6.09 -3.51 5.03
CA ARG A 390 -5.85 -4.95 5.15
C ARG A 390 -5.12 -5.44 3.91
N TRP A 391 -3.99 -6.10 4.08
CA TRP A 391 -3.26 -6.71 2.98
C TRP A 391 -3.81 -8.10 2.64
N MET A 392 -3.97 -8.38 1.34
CA MET A 392 -4.62 -9.57 0.82
C MET A 392 -3.71 -10.37 -0.14
N HIS A 393 -3.43 -11.66 0.09
CA HIS A 393 -3.57 -12.39 1.36
C HIS A 393 -2.22 -12.92 1.83
N VAL A 394 -1.15 -12.23 1.45
CA VAL A 394 0.22 -12.48 1.88
C VAL A 394 0.80 -11.24 2.55
N ALA A 395 1.84 -11.40 3.36
CA ALA A 395 2.47 -10.28 4.03
C ALA A 395 2.84 -9.16 3.03
N PRO A 396 2.59 -7.88 3.39
CA PRO A 396 2.93 -6.74 2.55
C PRO A 396 4.44 -6.62 2.33
N GLU A 397 4.79 -5.73 1.41
CA GLU A 397 6.17 -5.37 1.12
C GLU A 397 6.73 -4.40 2.16
N ARG A 398 8.06 -4.26 2.22
CA ARG A 398 8.69 -3.34 3.15
C ARG A 398 8.33 -1.87 2.88
N ALA A 399 8.26 -1.50 1.60
CA ALA A 399 7.91 -0.13 1.19
C ALA A 399 6.50 0.27 1.68
N ASP A 400 5.54 -0.66 1.60
CA ASP A 400 4.16 -0.45 2.05
C ASP A 400 4.07 -0.26 3.56
N VAL A 401 4.68 -1.16 4.35
CA VAL A 401 4.67 -1.10 5.82
C VAL A 401 5.35 0.17 6.32
N ASP A 402 6.54 0.49 5.79
CA ASP A 402 7.24 1.72 6.17
C ASP A 402 6.47 2.98 5.70
N GLY A 403 5.69 2.88 4.62
CA GLY A 403 4.77 3.92 4.16
C GLY A 403 3.59 4.10 5.13
N CYS A 404 2.93 3.02 5.52
CA CYS A 404 1.84 3.03 6.51
C CYS A 404 2.29 3.69 7.83
N ASP A 405 3.51 3.40 8.29
CA ASP A 405 4.13 4.06 9.43
C ASP A 405 4.24 5.57 9.25
N ARG A 406 4.62 6.06 8.06
CA ARG A 406 4.78 7.49 7.75
C ARG A 406 3.45 8.21 7.54
N PHE A 407 2.46 7.55 6.95
CA PHE A 407 1.17 8.14 6.58
C PHE A 407 0.10 7.98 7.66
N GLY A 408 0.38 7.20 8.72
CA GLY A 408 -0.57 6.97 9.81
C GLY A 408 -1.72 6.09 9.39
N ILE A 409 -1.39 4.95 8.77
CA ILE A 409 -2.35 3.94 8.34
C ILE A 409 -2.13 2.72 9.22
N VAL A 410 -3.17 2.30 9.95
CA VAL A 410 -3.17 1.03 10.68
C VAL A 410 -3.28 -0.10 9.67
N GLU A 411 -2.60 -1.21 9.92
CA GLU A 411 -2.66 -2.34 9.00
C GLU A 411 -2.87 -3.71 9.63
N VAL A 412 -3.43 -4.59 8.81
CA VAL A 412 -3.47 -6.04 9.01
C VAL A 412 -2.39 -6.69 8.16
N CYS A 413 -1.47 -7.39 8.81
CA CYS A 413 -0.44 -8.18 8.15
C CYS A 413 -0.79 -9.67 8.23
N PRO A 414 -1.19 -10.31 7.12
CA PRO A 414 -1.35 -11.76 7.07
C PRO A 414 0.01 -12.46 6.97
N ALA A 415 0.00 -13.78 7.15
CA ALA A 415 1.12 -14.63 6.75
C ALA A 415 1.12 -14.85 5.23
N GLY A 416 0.59 -15.99 4.80
CA GLY A 416 0.32 -16.31 3.40
C GLY A 416 -0.87 -17.24 3.30
N ASP A 417 -1.87 -16.82 2.54
CA ASP A 417 -3.09 -17.60 2.31
C ASP A 417 -3.61 -17.39 0.88
N LYS A 418 -4.55 -18.26 0.52
CA LYS A 418 -5.50 -18.07 -0.56
C LYS A 418 -6.88 -17.92 0.08
N GLU A 419 -7.61 -19.00 0.31
CA GLU A 419 -8.94 -18.96 0.97
C GLU A 419 -9.39 -20.37 1.41
N ARG A 420 -8.52 -21.14 2.06
CA ARG A 420 -8.90 -22.45 2.61
C ARG A 420 -8.20 -22.78 3.91
N LEU A 421 -8.85 -23.62 4.72
CA LEU A 421 -8.22 -24.27 5.85
C LEU A 421 -7.14 -25.23 5.33
N VAL A 422 -5.89 -24.99 5.74
CA VAL A 422 -4.75 -25.85 5.41
C VAL A 422 -4.25 -26.58 6.65
N THR A 423 -3.70 -27.78 6.47
CA THR A 423 -3.13 -28.61 7.54
C THR A 423 -1.79 -29.22 7.09
N GLY A 424 -1.06 -29.86 8.00
CA GLY A 424 0.25 -30.48 7.72
C GLY A 424 1.27 -29.47 7.19
N VAL A 425 2.03 -29.87 6.17
CA VAL A 425 3.13 -29.06 5.61
C VAL A 425 2.67 -27.66 5.16
N GLN A 426 1.49 -27.52 4.55
CA GLN A 426 1.01 -26.19 4.14
C GLN A 426 0.72 -25.27 5.32
N TRP A 427 0.32 -25.83 6.47
CA TRP A 427 0.22 -25.07 7.71
C TRP A 427 1.59 -24.69 8.25
N ASP A 428 2.56 -25.62 8.24
CA ASP A 428 3.93 -25.33 8.69
C ASP A 428 4.57 -24.21 7.86
N GLN A 429 4.37 -24.22 6.54
CA GLN A 429 4.78 -23.15 5.63
C GLN A 429 4.15 -21.80 6.01
N ARG A 430 2.84 -21.77 6.30
CA ARG A 430 2.14 -20.55 6.75
C ARG A 430 2.68 -20.04 8.09
N ALA A 431 2.87 -20.93 9.06
CA ALA A 431 3.40 -20.56 10.37
C ALA A 431 4.85 -20.04 10.28
N ALA A 432 5.67 -20.62 9.39
CA ALA A 432 7.02 -20.13 9.10
C ALA A 432 7.01 -18.72 8.49
N VAL A 433 6.11 -18.46 7.54
CA VAL A 433 5.91 -17.10 6.98
C VAL A 433 5.49 -16.13 8.07
N MET A 434 4.52 -16.47 8.93
CA MET A 434 4.10 -15.60 10.03
C MET A 434 5.27 -15.26 10.97
N LYS A 435 6.08 -16.26 11.34
CA LYS A 435 7.27 -16.08 12.18
C LYS A 435 8.25 -15.09 11.57
N ALA A 436 8.57 -15.27 10.29
CA ALA A 436 9.49 -14.39 9.58
C ALA A 436 8.93 -12.97 9.45
N SER A 437 7.65 -12.81 9.13
CA SER A 437 6.98 -11.49 9.06
C SER A 437 6.98 -10.76 10.40
N MET A 438 6.69 -11.46 11.51
CA MET A 438 6.76 -10.85 12.86
C MET A 438 8.17 -10.37 13.19
N ILE A 439 9.19 -11.18 12.94
CA ILE A 439 10.58 -10.79 13.19
C ILE A 439 10.98 -9.57 12.35
N TYR A 440 10.57 -9.54 11.09
CA TYR A 440 10.93 -8.47 10.16
C TYR A 440 10.22 -7.14 10.44
N TYR A 441 8.96 -7.19 10.88
CA TYR A 441 8.10 -6.01 11.02
C TYR A 441 7.71 -5.63 12.47
N ARG A 442 8.18 -6.34 13.51
CA ARG A 442 7.81 -6.03 14.91
C ARG A 442 8.16 -4.62 15.40
N ASN A 443 9.03 -3.89 14.69
CA ASN A 443 9.35 -2.49 14.99
C ASN A 443 8.45 -1.47 14.26
N ASN A 444 7.52 -1.89 13.39
CA ASN A 444 6.65 -0.99 12.63
C ASN A 444 5.36 -0.67 13.41
N PRO A 445 5.12 0.58 13.86
CA PRO A 445 3.94 0.93 14.64
C PRO A 445 2.59 0.77 13.92
N SER A 446 2.55 0.79 12.58
CA SER A 446 1.33 0.65 11.76
C SER A 446 0.64 -0.70 11.94
N ILE A 447 1.40 -1.80 12.06
CA ILE A 447 0.83 -3.13 12.24
C ILE A 447 0.20 -3.22 13.62
N LEU A 448 -1.12 -3.43 13.66
CA LEU A 448 -1.86 -3.74 14.89
C LEU A 448 -2.43 -5.15 14.89
N PHE A 449 -2.60 -5.74 13.71
CA PHE A 449 -3.23 -7.04 13.54
C PHE A 449 -2.32 -7.99 12.78
N TRP A 450 -2.06 -9.14 13.37
CA TRP A 450 -1.52 -10.30 12.67
C TRP A 450 -2.70 -11.18 12.22
N GLU A 451 -2.76 -11.53 10.95
CA GLU A 451 -3.84 -12.37 10.39
C GLU A 451 -3.35 -13.81 10.13
N ALA A 452 -3.91 -14.74 10.90
CA ALA A 452 -3.62 -16.17 10.84
C ALA A 452 -4.09 -16.83 9.54
N GLY A 453 -5.09 -16.26 8.87
CA GLY A 453 -5.63 -16.75 7.62
C GLY A 453 -6.66 -15.80 7.00
N ASN A 454 -6.76 -15.86 5.68
CA ASN A 454 -7.88 -15.32 4.94
C ASN A 454 -9.15 -16.19 5.11
N THR A 455 -9.10 -17.25 5.89
CA THR A 455 -10.28 -17.99 6.31
C THR A 455 -10.03 -18.61 7.69
N VAL A 456 -11.01 -19.32 8.24
CA VAL A 456 -10.87 -19.98 9.55
C VAL A 456 -9.67 -20.94 9.58
N VAL A 457 -9.03 -20.99 10.75
CA VAL A 457 -7.99 -21.96 11.12
C VAL A 457 -8.52 -22.87 12.23
N THR A 458 -7.83 -23.96 12.57
CA THR A 458 -8.22 -24.75 13.74
C THR A 458 -7.88 -24.04 15.06
N ALA A 459 -8.49 -24.46 16.17
CA ALA A 459 -8.17 -23.92 17.50
C ALA A 459 -6.69 -24.09 17.86
N ASP A 460 -6.09 -25.25 17.55
CA ASP A 460 -4.67 -25.51 17.83
C ASP A 460 -3.75 -24.60 17.01
N GLN A 461 -4.12 -24.39 15.74
CA GLN A 461 -3.42 -23.48 14.83
C GLN A 461 -3.46 -22.03 15.33
N MET A 462 -4.62 -21.55 15.79
CA MET A 462 -4.75 -20.23 16.40
C MET A 462 -3.94 -20.12 17.69
N ASN A 463 -4.01 -21.13 18.58
CA ASN A 463 -3.22 -21.16 19.81
C ASN A 463 -1.71 -21.08 19.51
N GLN A 464 -1.23 -21.79 18.49
CA GLN A 464 0.17 -21.74 18.06
C GLN A 464 0.58 -20.33 17.64
N LEU A 465 -0.22 -19.65 16.81
CA LEU A 465 0.12 -18.30 16.34
C LEU A 465 -0.02 -17.23 17.42
N VAL A 466 -0.98 -17.36 18.35
CA VAL A 466 -1.07 -16.52 19.54
C VAL A 466 0.15 -16.71 20.45
N ALA A 467 0.58 -17.95 20.67
CA ALA A 467 1.79 -18.24 21.45
C ALA A 467 3.04 -17.67 20.77
N MET A 468 3.15 -17.82 19.45
CA MET A 468 4.24 -17.25 18.65
C MET A 468 4.28 -15.73 18.73
N ARG A 469 3.13 -15.04 18.62
CA ARG A 469 3.04 -13.59 18.81
C ARG A 469 3.54 -13.19 20.20
N LYS A 470 3.12 -13.90 21.25
CA LYS A 470 3.55 -13.63 22.63
C LYS A 470 5.05 -13.87 22.85
N GLU A 471 5.66 -14.82 22.13
CA GLU A 471 7.11 -15.05 22.18
C GLU A 471 7.88 -13.94 21.45
N LEU A 472 7.49 -13.61 20.22
CA LEU A 472 8.30 -12.79 19.31
C LEU A 472 8.00 -11.30 19.39
N ASP A 473 6.79 -10.96 19.81
CA ASP A 473 6.23 -9.60 19.87
C ASP A 473 5.39 -9.35 21.15
N PRO A 474 5.93 -9.62 22.36
CA PRO A 474 5.18 -9.52 23.62
C PRO A 474 4.73 -8.09 23.99
N TYR A 475 5.41 -7.07 23.45
CA TYR A 475 5.25 -5.65 23.80
C TYR A 475 4.84 -4.79 22.60
N GLY A 476 4.59 -5.39 21.44
CA GLY A 476 4.23 -4.67 20.23
C GLY A 476 2.87 -3.98 20.29
N GLY A 477 2.02 -4.32 21.26
CA GLY A 477 0.64 -3.84 21.32
C GLY A 477 -0.20 -4.34 20.14
N ARG A 478 -0.03 -5.60 19.76
CA ARG A 478 -0.67 -6.23 18.60
C ARG A 478 -1.50 -7.43 19.00
N VAL A 479 -2.46 -7.80 18.16
CA VAL A 479 -3.38 -8.92 18.37
C VAL A 479 -3.36 -9.89 17.19
N MET A 480 -3.67 -11.16 17.46
CA MET A 480 -3.79 -12.23 16.47
C MET A 480 -5.26 -12.62 16.25
N GLY A 481 -5.64 -12.87 15.00
CA GLY A 481 -7.00 -13.21 14.61
C GLY A 481 -7.02 -13.72 13.17
N THR A 482 -8.21 -13.97 12.63
CA THR A 482 -8.37 -14.51 11.28
C THR A 482 -9.64 -13.94 10.66
N ARG A 483 -9.73 -13.94 9.33
CA ARG A 483 -11.01 -13.74 8.67
C ARG A 483 -11.86 -15.00 8.83
N ASP A 484 -13.08 -14.83 9.30
CA ASP A 484 -14.04 -15.91 9.47
C ASP A 484 -14.73 -16.30 8.15
N ASN A 485 -15.48 -17.39 8.20
CA ASN A 485 -16.34 -17.86 7.11
C ASN A 485 -17.69 -18.39 7.66
N ASP A 486 -18.44 -19.16 6.88
CA ASP A 486 -19.73 -19.73 7.26
C ASP A 486 -19.65 -21.03 8.09
N ASP A 487 -18.46 -21.48 8.50
CA ASP A 487 -18.28 -22.61 9.43
C ASP A 487 -18.51 -22.17 10.89
N ALA A 488 -19.75 -22.32 11.35
CA ALA A 488 -20.15 -21.98 12.72
C ALA A 488 -19.34 -22.74 13.79
N ALA A 489 -18.96 -24.00 13.55
CA ALA A 489 -18.27 -24.82 14.53
C ALA A 489 -16.83 -24.34 14.74
N LEU A 490 -16.10 -24.10 13.63
CA LEU A 490 -14.75 -23.53 13.70
C LEU A 490 -14.78 -22.12 14.27
N ASN A 491 -15.73 -21.28 13.84
CA ASN A 491 -15.85 -19.94 14.41
C ASN A 491 -16.06 -19.98 15.93
N ASN A 492 -16.96 -20.84 16.43
CA ASN A 492 -17.19 -21.01 17.86
C ASN A 492 -15.94 -21.50 18.60
N ALA A 493 -15.18 -22.43 18.01
CA ALA A 493 -13.93 -22.91 18.58
C ALA A 493 -12.84 -21.83 18.66
N LEU A 494 -12.83 -20.88 17.72
CA LEU A 494 -11.89 -19.76 17.68
C LEU A 494 -12.26 -18.58 18.59
N THR A 495 -13.54 -18.42 18.94
CA THR A 495 -14.04 -17.37 19.84
C THR A 495 -13.24 -17.26 21.15
N PRO A 496 -12.95 -18.35 21.89
CA PRO A 496 -12.18 -18.25 23.14
C PRO A 496 -10.71 -17.84 22.96
N ILE A 497 -10.13 -18.01 21.77
CA ILE A 497 -8.67 -17.92 21.56
C ILE A 497 -8.27 -16.63 20.82
N SER A 498 -9.01 -16.26 19.78
CA SER A 498 -8.67 -15.11 18.93
C SER A 498 -8.71 -13.81 19.74
N GLU A 499 -7.76 -12.91 19.46
CA GLU A 499 -7.57 -11.65 20.18
C GLU A 499 -8.25 -10.46 19.46
N TYR A 500 -8.65 -10.67 18.20
CA TYR A 500 -9.64 -9.88 17.46
C TYR A 500 -10.38 -10.80 16.49
N TYR A 501 -11.47 -10.31 15.91
CA TYR A 501 -12.30 -11.04 14.96
C TYR A 501 -12.46 -10.26 13.67
N SER A 502 -12.53 -10.97 12.55
CA SER A 502 -12.77 -10.33 11.26
C SER A 502 -13.74 -11.10 10.39
N VAL A 503 -14.63 -10.39 9.69
CA VAL A 503 -15.69 -10.98 8.88
C VAL A 503 -15.60 -10.55 7.43
N MET A 504 -16.36 -11.23 6.57
CA MET A 504 -16.51 -10.92 5.16
C MET A 504 -17.98 -10.64 4.86
N ILE A 505 -18.28 -9.45 4.35
CA ILE A 505 -19.66 -9.02 4.04
C ILE A 505 -20.51 -9.17 5.31
N GLY A 506 -20.02 -8.61 6.41
CA GLY A 506 -20.61 -8.72 7.74
C GLY A 506 -22.00 -8.11 7.83
N GLN A 507 -22.31 -7.08 7.03
CA GLN A 507 -23.59 -6.38 7.05
C GLN A 507 -24.65 -7.05 6.15
N ASP A 508 -24.81 -8.37 6.29
CA ASP A 508 -25.91 -9.14 5.71
C ASP A 508 -27.18 -8.99 6.57
N PRO A 509 -28.41 -8.92 6.01
CA PRO A 509 -29.65 -8.86 6.79
C PRO A 509 -29.86 -10.02 7.78
N LYS A 510 -29.14 -11.15 7.65
CA LYS A 510 -29.14 -12.24 8.62
C LYS A 510 -28.32 -11.92 9.87
N THR A 511 -27.32 -11.06 9.78
CA THR A 511 -26.51 -10.60 10.92
C THR A 511 -27.39 -9.93 11.96
N ASP A 512 -28.38 -9.15 11.53
CA ASP A 512 -29.35 -8.49 12.43
C ASP A 512 -30.31 -9.46 13.12
N LYS A 513 -30.36 -10.73 12.69
CA LYS A 513 -31.21 -11.78 13.27
C LYS A 513 -30.46 -12.67 14.26
N VAL A 514 -29.15 -12.45 14.44
CA VAL A 514 -28.32 -13.23 15.37
C VAL A 514 -28.68 -12.84 16.81
N THR A 515 -29.05 -13.82 17.62
CA THR A 515 -29.41 -13.63 19.04
C THR A 515 -28.59 -14.54 19.94
N GLY A 516 -28.24 -14.09 21.15
CA GLY A 516 -27.41 -14.88 22.07
C GLY A 516 -26.05 -15.26 21.48
N ASP A 517 -25.68 -16.54 21.58
CA ASP A 517 -24.40 -17.10 21.10
C ASP A 517 -24.48 -17.63 19.65
N ASP A 518 -25.59 -17.43 18.95
CA ASP A 518 -25.70 -17.79 17.54
C ASP A 518 -24.62 -17.08 16.72
N ILE A 519 -24.13 -17.75 15.67
CA ILE A 519 -23.07 -17.22 14.83
C ILE A 519 -23.46 -17.26 13.35
N PHE A 520 -23.22 -16.15 12.65
CA PHE A 520 -23.40 -16.06 11.21
C PHE A 520 -22.19 -15.38 10.58
N ARG A 521 -21.49 -16.09 9.68
CA ARG A 521 -20.28 -15.60 9.00
C ARG A 521 -19.26 -14.93 9.95
N GLY A 522 -19.06 -15.54 11.11
CA GLY A 522 -18.16 -15.02 12.15
C GLY A 522 -18.74 -13.93 13.07
N TYR A 523 -19.90 -13.34 12.75
CA TYR A 523 -20.57 -12.41 13.65
C TYR A 523 -21.36 -13.15 14.74
N SER A 524 -21.13 -12.79 16.00
CA SER A 524 -21.98 -13.10 17.15
C SER A 524 -21.88 -12.00 18.22
N ILE A 525 -22.88 -11.90 19.09
CA ILE A 525 -22.85 -10.98 20.24
C ILE A 525 -21.66 -11.32 21.15
N ALA A 526 -21.40 -12.61 21.39
CA ALA A 526 -20.27 -13.07 22.19
C ALA A 526 -18.91 -12.57 21.67
N ARG A 527 -18.70 -12.56 20.35
CA ARG A 527 -17.46 -12.06 19.74
C ARG A 527 -17.36 -10.54 19.81
N ARG A 528 -18.44 -9.84 19.45
CA ARG A 528 -18.55 -8.37 19.58
C ARG A 528 -18.22 -7.91 21.01
N ASP A 529 -18.75 -8.62 22.01
CA ASP A 529 -18.61 -8.24 23.41
C ASP A 529 -17.25 -8.62 24.01
N LYS A 530 -16.47 -9.45 23.30
CA LYS A 530 -15.17 -9.91 23.76
C LYS A 530 -14.01 -9.05 23.23
N ALA A 531 -13.97 -8.76 21.94
CA ALA A 531 -12.85 -8.07 21.30
C ALA A 531 -13.30 -7.32 20.04
N PRO A 532 -12.43 -6.50 19.42
CA PRO A 532 -12.77 -5.80 18.19
C PRO A 532 -13.19 -6.76 17.09
N LEU A 533 -14.29 -6.42 16.42
CA LEU A 533 -14.84 -7.14 15.26
C LEU A 533 -14.80 -6.22 14.05
N VAL A 534 -13.93 -6.54 13.08
CA VAL A 534 -13.65 -5.67 11.91
C VAL A 534 -14.08 -6.32 10.60
N GLU A 535 -14.63 -5.55 9.68
CA GLU A 535 -14.86 -6.02 8.31
C GLU A 535 -13.52 -6.12 7.56
N ALA A 536 -13.29 -7.24 6.89
CA ALA A 536 -12.06 -7.53 6.15
C ALA A 536 -12.18 -7.39 4.63
N GLU A 537 -13.38 -7.36 4.03
CA GLU A 537 -13.52 -7.32 2.57
C GLU A 537 -14.97 -7.14 2.09
N ASP A 538 -15.58 -6.01 2.45
CA ASP A 538 -16.93 -5.65 1.99
C ASP A 538 -16.93 -4.95 0.61
N PHE A 539 -18.12 -4.81 0.01
CA PHE A 539 -18.36 -4.07 -1.23
C PHE A 539 -17.54 -4.58 -2.41
N ARG A 540 -17.80 -5.83 -2.80
CA ARG A 540 -17.14 -6.55 -3.90
C ARG A 540 -17.55 -6.09 -5.30
N ASP A 541 -18.36 -5.06 -5.37
CA ASP A 541 -18.91 -4.49 -6.59
C ASP A 541 -17.81 -3.95 -7.50
N GLU A 542 -18.11 -3.90 -8.80
CA GLU A 542 -17.14 -3.56 -9.84
C GLU A 542 -17.76 -2.54 -10.81
N ALA A 543 -17.05 -1.43 -11.03
CA ALA A 543 -17.36 -0.42 -12.04
C ALA A 543 -16.08 0.27 -12.53
N GLY A 544 -15.93 0.41 -13.84
CA GLY A 544 -14.82 1.14 -14.46
C GLY A 544 -14.92 2.65 -14.26
N ARG A 545 -13.77 3.33 -14.34
CA ARG A 545 -13.69 4.79 -14.37
C ARG A 545 -14.24 5.38 -15.67
N ASN A 546 -14.12 4.62 -16.76
CA ASN A 546 -14.41 5.01 -18.14
C ASN A 546 -15.90 5.24 -18.45
N ILE A 547 -16.82 4.90 -17.54
CA ILE A 547 -18.26 5.09 -17.76
C ILE A 547 -18.85 5.95 -16.64
N TRP A 548 -19.20 7.20 -16.98
CA TRP A 548 -19.78 8.16 -16.03
C TRP A 548 -21.17 7.76 -15.53
N ASP A 549 -22.12 7.75 -16.45
CA ASP A 549 -23.56 7.57 -16.20
C ASP A 549 -24.29 7.25 -17.52
N ASN A 550 -25.60 7.03 -17.43
CA ASN A 550 -26.45 6.70 -18.59
C ASN A 550 -26.71 7.86 -19.56
N TYR A 551 -26.22 9.07 -19.29
CA TYR A 551 -26.51 10.29 -20.04
C TYR A 551 -25.28 10.85 -20.76
N SER A 552 -24.15 10.16 -20.65
CA SER A 552 -22.86 10.62 -21.15
C SER A 552 -22.50 9.93 -22.46
N PRO A 553 -22.05 10.66 -23.49
CA PRO A 553 -21.47 10.04 -24.68
C PRO A 553 -20.12 9.38 -24.34
N PRO A 554 -19.74 8.30 -25.04
CA PRO A 554 -20.55 7.57 -26.03
C PRO A 554 -21.53 6.55 -25.41
N HIS A 555 -21.50 6.34 -24.09
CA HIS A 555 -22.15 5.24 -23.37
C HIS A 555 -23.61 5.50 -22.94
N PHE A 556 -24.42 6.14 -23.79
CA PHE A 556 -25.82 6.43 -23.45
C PHE A 556 -26.61 5.16 -23.14
N GLY A 557 -27.29 5.15 -21.97
CA GLY A 557 -28.07 4.01 -21.51
C GLY A 557 -27.24 2.73 -21.37
N PHE A 558 -26.01 2.86 -20.83
CA PHE A 558 -25.06 1.78 -20.60
C PHE A 558 -25.72 0.46 -20.23
N LYS A 559 -25.26 -0.61 -20.90
CA LYS A 559 -25.66 -1.98 -20.60
C LYS A 559 -24.41 -2.84 -20.39
N PRO A 560 -24.40 -3.69 -19.37
CA PRO A 560 -23.32 -4.65 -19.13
C PRO A 560 -23.20 -5.67 -20.25
N HIS A 561 -22.05 -6.34 -20.36
CA HIS A 561 -21.89 -7.47 -21.25
C HIS A 561 -22.61 -8.70 -20.67
N ILE A 562 -23.61 -9.24 -21.37
CA ILE A 562 -24.36 -10.42 -20.94
C ILE A 562 -24.31 -11.49 -22.02
N VAL A 563 -23.83 -12.68 -21.64
CA VAL A 563 -23.92 -13.90 -22.44
C VAL A 563 -25.15 -14.67 -21.97
N GLU A 564 -26.02 -15.11 -22.89
CA GLU A 564 -27.14 -15.99 -22.52
C GLU A 564 -26.61 -17.37 -22.09
N GLY A 565 -27.04 -17.84 -20.92
CA GLY A 565 -26.73 -19.18 -20.42
C GLY A 565 -27.99 -20.03 -20.21
N ALA A 566 -27.78 -21.28 -19.79
CA ALA A 566 -28.87 -22.25 -19.61
C ALA A 566 -29.86 -21.80 -18.51
N GLY A 567 -31.16 -21.91 -18.81
CA GLY A 567 -32.23 -21.62 -17.84
C GLY A 567 -32.39 -20.14 -17.48
N GLY A 568 -32.04 -19.22 -18.38
CA GLY A 568 -32.17 -17.78 -18.16
C GLY A 568 -31.12 -17.19 -17.20
N ARG A 569 -30.09 -17.97 -16.84
CA ARG A 569 -28.93 -17.49 -16.10
C ARG A 569 -27.86 -17.01 -17.08
N PRO A 570 -27.07 -15.98 -16.76
CA PRO A 570 -25.98 -15.57 -17.64
C PRO A 570 -24.90 -16.64 -17.78
N GLY A 571 -24.40 -16.80 -19.00
CA GLY A 571 -23.37 -17.76 -19.39
C GLY A 571 -21.95 -17.30 -19.02
N PRO A 572 -20.96 -18.18 -19.16
CA PRO A 572 -19.55 -17.84 -18.97
C PRO A 572 -19.13 -16.62 -19.79
N GLY A 573 -18.30 -15.74 -19.22
CA GLY A 573 -17.90 -14.47 -19.84
C GLY A 573 -18.87 -13.31 -19.62
N SER A 574 -20.00 -13.52 -18.95
CA SER A 574 -20.91 -12.41 -18.58
C SER A 574 -20.34 -11.55 -17.46
N ASP A 575 -20.64 -10.26 -17.54
CA ASP A 575 -20.49 -9.31 -16.45
C ASP A 575 -21.51 -9.59 -15.34
N SER A 576 -21.07 -9.44 -14.10
CA SER A 576 -21.92 -9.63 -12.92
C SER A 576 -22.50 -8.32 -12.40
N TYR A 577 -21.78 -7.21 -12.60
CA TYR A 577 -22.17 -5.90 -12.09
C TYR A 577 -22.58 -4.98 -13.23
N HIS A 578 -23.67 -4.25 -13.03
CA HIS A 578 -24.31 -3.42 -14.05
C HIS A 578 -24.16 -1.93 -13.71
N TRP A 579 -22.99 -1.56 -13.16
CA TRP A 579 -22.75 -0.25 -12.58
C TRP A 579 -21.94 0.64 -13.53
N ASN A 580 -22.41 1.88 -13.71
CA ASN A 580 -21.54 2.99 -14.10
C ASN A 580 -20.95 3.66 -12.84
N SER A 581 -20.09 4.67 -13.02
CA SER A 581 -19.44 5.39 -11.91
C SER A 581 -20.43 6.03 -10.94
N GLU A 582 -21.55 6.59 -11.41
CA GLU A 582 -22.58 7.21 -10.57
C GLU A 582 -23.29 6.15 -9.70
N ASP A 583 -23.73 5.04 -10.30
CA ASP A 583 -24.37 3.96 -9.56
C ASP A 583 -23.43 3.31 -8.54
N PHE A 584 -22.15 3.15 -8.90
CA PHE A 584 -21.12 2.62 -7.99
C PHE A 584 -20.94 3.49 -6.74
N CYS A 585 -21.09 4.81 -6.89
CA CYS A 585 -21.08 5.75 -5.78
C CYS A 585 -22.30 5.57 -4.85
N LEU A 586 -23.48 5.37 -5.42
CA LEU A 586 -24.71 5.14 -4.64
C LEU A 586 -24.64 3.82 -3.87
N ALA A 587 -24.18 2.75 -4.53
CA ALA A 587 -24.02 1.43 -3.92
C ALA A 587 -22.97 1.45 -2.79
N GLY A 588 -21.80 2.07 -3.04
CA GLY A 588 -20.75 2.21 -2.03
C GLY A 588 -21.19 3.02 -0.82
N ALA A 589 -22.01 4.06 -1.03
CA ALA A 589 -22.56 4.86 0.06
C ALA A 589 -23.56 4.08 0.93
N VAL A 590 -24.43 3.25 0.32
CA VAL A 590 -25.31 2.33 1.08
C VAL A 590 -24.48 1.41 1.96
N ARG A 591 -23.45 0.75 1.40
CA ARG A 591 -22.60 -0.18 2.15
C ARG A 591 -21.91 0.50 3.32
N TYR A 592 -21.20 1.60 3.08
CA TYR A 592 -20.52 2.32 4.14
C TYR A 592 -21.49 2.83 5.22
N ASN A 593 -22.66 3.35 4.81
CA ASN A 593 -23.66 3.85 5.74
C ASN A 593 -24.16 2.75 6.70
N ALA A 594 -24.23 1.50 6.23
CA ALA A 594 -24.66 0.39 7.05
C ALA A 594 -23.64 0.06 8.16
N TYR A 595 -22.34 0.22 7.93
CA TYR A 595 -21.31 0.06 8.96
C TYR A 595 -21.22 1.26 9.91
N ILE A 596 -21.26 2.50 9.40
CA ILE A 596 -21.17 3.69 10.26
C ILE A 596 -22.39 3.80 11.19
N SER A 597 -23.57 3.39 10.72
CA SER A 597 -24.80 3.35 11.54
C SER A 597 -24.75 2.26 12.62
N ASN A 598 -23.88 1.26 12.46
CA ASN A 598 -23.70 0.15 13.40
C ASN A 598 -22.31 0.18 14.08
N ARG A 599 -21.70 1.37 14.22
CA ARG A 599 -20.38 1.54 14.82
C ARG A 599 -20.39 1.14 16.30
N ILE A 600 -19.34 0.47 16.76
CA ILE A 600 -19.25 -0.14 18.09
C ILE A 600 -19.30 0.86 19.27
N ASP A 601 -19.11 2.16 19.02
CA ASP A 601 -19.23 3.21 20.04
C ASP A 601 -20.67 3.72 20.19
N ASN A 602 -21.62 3.17 19.43
CA ASN A 602 -23.04 3.42 19.65
C ASN A 602 -23.50 2.82 20.98
N LYS A 603 -24.22 3.59 21.79
CA LYS A 603 -24.71 3.16 23.10
C LYS A 603 -25.89 2.21 23.02
N ASP A 604 -26.57 2.16 21.89
CA ASP A 604 -27.63 1.19 21.62
C ASP A 604 -27.02 -0.14 21.15
N PRO A 605 -27.14 -1.23 21.93
CA PRO A 605 -26.56 -2.53 21.58
C PRO A 605 -27.02 -3.10 20.24
N ASP A 606 -28.23 -2.76 19.78
CA ASP A 606 -28.77 -3.25 18.50
C ASP A 606 -28.09 -2.58 17.29
N HIS A 607 -27.47 -1.42 17.52
CA HIS A 607 -26.77 -0.60 16.55
C HIS A 607 -25.28 -0.41 16.88
N SER A 608 -24.71 -1.34 17.64
CA SER A 608 -23.31 -1.33 18.04
C SER A 608 -22.69 -2.67 17.70
N LYS A 609 -22.00 -2.77 16.56
CA LYS A 609 -21.53 -4.05 15.99
C LYS A 609 -20.07 -4.02 15.55
N TRP A 610 -19.66 -2.97 14.84
CA TRP A 610 -18.41 -2.99 14.08
C TRP A 610 -17.35 -2.06 14.66
N SER A 611 -16.13 -2.57 14.75
CA SER A 611 -14.95 -1.83 15.21
C SER A 611 -14.14 -1.20 14.07
N GLY A 612 -14.40 -1.62 12.83
CA GLY A 612 -13.76 -1.07 11.64
C GLY A 612 -14.41 -1.55 10.36
N TYR A 613 -14.16 -0.81 9.28
CA TYR A 613 -14.68 -1.06 7.93
C TYR A 613 -13.55 -1.09 6.89
N THR A 614 -13.54 -2.11 6.05
CA THR A 614 -12.76 -2.10 4.81
C THR A 614 -13.64 -2.39 3.61
N SER A 615 -13.49 -1.57 2.57
CA SER A 615 -14.00 -1.87 1.25
C SER A 615 -12.91 -2.58 0.45
N ILE A 616 -13.25 -3.66 -0.24
CA ILE A 616 -12.28 -4.41 -1.01
C ILE A 616 -11.72 -3.56 -2.16
N TYR A 617 -10.41 -3.67 -2.37
CA TYR A 617 -9.57 -2.90 -3.28
C TYR A 617 -9.57 -1.38 -3.02
N PHE A 618 -8.36 -0.84 -2.88
CA PHE A 618 -8.14 0.58 -3.07
C PHE A 618 -7.91 0.88 -4.56
N SER A 619 -7.04 0.12 -5.23
CA SER A 619 -6.80 0.22 -6.67
C SER A 619 -7.32 -1.00 -7.42
N ASP A 620 -7.65 -0.83 -8.70
CA ASP A 620 -7.89 -1.96 -9.58
C ASP A 620 -6.60 -2.78 -9.81
N SER A 621 -6.75 -4.06 -10.13
CA SER A 621 -5.66 -5.04 -10.08
C SER A 621 -5.87 -6.18 -11.08
N ASP A 622 -4.76 -6.73 -11.60
CA ASP A 622 -4.72 -7.94 -12.44
C ASP A 622 -4.99 -9.22 -11.63
N ALA A 623 -6.10 -9.23 -10.91
CA ALA A 623 -6.56 -10.28 -10.02
C ALA A 623 -7.96 -10.78 -10.43
N ASP A 624 -8.48 -11.77 -9.70
CA ASP A 624 -9.83 -12.28 -9.92
C ASP A 624 -10.90 -11.18 -9.88
N GLY A 625 -11.90 -11.28 -10.77
CA GLY A 625 -13.04 -10.37 -10.77
C GLY A 625 -14.24 -10.93 -11.52
N ARG A 626 -15.26 -10.09 -11.71
CA ARG A 626 -16.59 -10.53 -12.15
C ARG A 626 -17.10 -9.78 -13.38
N GLN A 627 -16.31 -8.87 -13.93
CA GLN A 627 -16.57 -8.20 -15.21
C GLN A 627 -15.82 -8.86 -16.38
N GLN A 628 -16.13 -10.14 -16.60
CA GLN A 628 -15.37 -11.06 -17.45
C GLN A 628 -15.53 -10.80 -18.95
N GLY A 629 -16.52 -9.99 -19.34
CA GLY A 629 -16.79 -9.67 -20.73
C GLY A 629 -16.26 -8.30 -21.16
N SER A 630 -15.78 -7.50 -20.21
CA SER A 630 -15.60 -6.08 -20.42
C SER A 630 -14.25 -5.53 -19.95
N TYR A 631 -13.61 -6.09 -18.91
CA TYR A 631 -12.43 -5.48 -18.28
C TYR A 631 -11.23 -6.42 -18.17
N VAL A 632 -10.02 -5.84 -18.31
CA VAL A 632 -8.73 -6.54 -18.21
C VAL A 632 -8.18 -6.63 -16.79
N GLU A 633 -8.93 -6.09 -15.83
CA GLU A 633 -8.60 -6.05 -14.41
C GLU A 633 -9.87 -6.11 -13.57
N ARG A 634 -9.73 -6.42 -12.29
CA ARG A 634 -10.86 -6.33 -11.35
C ARG A 634 -11.10 -4.87 -10.98
N VAL A 635 -12.22 -4.32 -11.45
CA VAL A 635 -12.56 -2.90 -11.29
C VAL A 635 -13.30 -2.54 -9.99
N SER A 636 -12.91 -3.14 -8.86
CA SER A 636 -13.49 -2.87 -7.52
C SER A 636 -12.85 -1.68 -6.78
N GLY A 637 -11.70 -1.22 -7.25
CA GLY A 637 -10.93 -0.14 -6.68
C GLY A 637 -11.64 1.20 -6.73
N LYS A 638 -11.17 2.12 -5.89
CA LYS A 638 -11.60 3.52 -5.81
C LYS A 638 -10.77 4.37 -6.75
N VAL A 639 -9.59 3.87 -7.10
CA VAL A 639 -8.76 4.34 -8.20
C VAL A 639 -8.56 3.20 -9.19
N ASP A 640 -8.24 3.50 -10.45
CA ASP A 640 -7.95 2.48 -11.47
C ASP A 640 -6.54 1.88 -11.33
N GLY A 641 -6.16 0.96 -12.23
CA GLY A 641 -4.86 0.27 -12.24
C GLY A 641 -3.64 1.20 -12.40
N VAL A 642 -3.85 2.48 -12.76
CA VAL A 642 -2.82 3.53 -12.85
C VAL A 642 -3.03 4.66 -11.83
N ARG A 643 -3.85 4.41 -10.79
CA ARG A 643 -4.15 5.33 -9.69
C ARG A 643 -4.82 6.64 -10.14
N LEU A 644 -5.60 6.63 -11.22
CA LEU A 644 -6.53 7.72 -11.51
C LEU A 644 -7.82 7.53 -10.70
N PRO A 645 -8.30 8.57 -9.98
CA PRO A 645 -9.44 8.43 -9.08
C PRO A 645 -10.77 8.25 -9.83
N LYS A 646 -11.57 7.28 -9.39
CA LYS A 646 -12.97 7.13 -9.77
C LYS A 646 -13.84 8.10 -8.98
N GLN A 647 -15.12 8.24 -9.34
CA GLN A 647 -16.04 9.06 -8.54
C GLN A 647 -16.18 8.55 -7.09
N LEU A 648 -16.12 7.23 -6.90
CA LEU A 648 -16.22 6.64 -5.56
C LEU A 648 -15.04 7.03 -4.66
N PHE A 649 -13.86 7.35 -5.20
CA PHE A 649 -12.76 7.89 -4.39
C PHE A 649 -13.18 9.19 -3.66
N TYR A 650 -13.79 10.12 -4.39
CA TYR A 650 -14.26 11.39 -3.83
C TYR A 650 -15.45 11.20 -2.91
N VAL A 651 -16.34 10.26 -3.19
CA VAL A 651 -17.43 9.92 -2.28
C VAL A 651 -16.90 9.29 -0.99
N SER A 652 -15.92 8.39 -1.06
CA SER A 652 -15.18 7.88 0.10
C SER A 652 -14.55 9.00 0.92
N ARG A 653 -13.89 9.98 0.26
CA ARG A 653 -13.37 11.18 0.93
C ARG A 653 -14.44 11.85 1.78
N VAL A 654 -15.62 12.14 1.20
CA VAL A 654 -16.72 12.80 1.90
C VAL A 654 -17.25 11.96 3.06
N MET A 655 -17.46 10.65 2.84
CA MET A 655 -18.04 9.73 3.82
C MET A 655 -17.13 9.45 5.02
N GLN A 656 -15.82 9.38 4.79
CA GLN A 656 -14.81 9.08 5.81
C GLN A 656 -14.29 10.35 6.50
N ASN A 657 -14.68 11.55 6.04
CA ASN A 657 -14.25 12.81 6.64
C ASN A 657 -14.89 13.02 8.02
N GLU A 658 -14.10 13.43 9.01
CA GLU A 658 -14.61 13.89 10.31
C GLU A 658 -15.14 15.34 10.27
N LYS A 659 -14.79 16.09 9.20
CA LYS A 659 -15.25 17.46 8.95
C LYS A 659 -16.25 17.47 7.79
N ALA A 660 -17.06 18.53 7.73
CA ALA A 660 -17.99 18.72 6.62
C ALA A 660 -17.27 18.77 5.28
N ASP A 661 -17.81 18.06 4.30
CA ASP A 661 -17.26 17.92 2.96
C ASP A 661 -18.41 17.78 1.95
N ALA A 662 -18.12 18.05 0.68
CA ALA A 662 -19.06 17.97 -0.43
C ALA A 662 -18.37 17.49 -1.70
N HIS A 663 -19.08 16.72 -2.52
CA HIS A 663 -18.66 16.32 -3.86
C HIS A 663 -19.87 16.17 -4.79
N ILE A 664 -19.88 16.87 -5.92
CA ILE A 664 -20.85 16.67 -6.99
C ILE A 664 -20.41 15.47 -7.81
N ILE A 665 -21.23 14.42 -7.84
CA ILE A 665 -20.90 13.18 -8.55
C ILE A 665 -21.09 13.39 -10.06
N GLY A 666 -20.07 13.03 -10.84
CA GLY A 666 -20.09 13.06 -12.30
C GLY A 666 -19.41 14.29 -12.91
N HIS A 667 -19.96 14.77 -14.02
CA HIS A 667 -19.51 15.96 -14.73
C HIS A 667 -20.71 16.83 -15.17
N TRP A 668 -20.43 18.00 -15.79
CA TRP A 668 -21.47 18.92 -16.28
C TRP A 668 -21.29 19.28 -17.76
N THR A 669 -21.15 18.27 -18.62
CA THR A 669 -20.98 18.43 -20.08
C THR A 669 -21.82 17.39 -20.80
N TYR A 670 -23.04 17.73 -21.16
CA TYR A 670 -24.01 16.81 -21.76
C TYR A 670 -24.55 17.36 -23.09
N PRO A 671 -25.21 16.54 -23.92
CA PRO A 671 -25.99 17.05 -25.04
C PRO A 671 -27.06 18.07 -24.60
N ALA A 672 -27.35 19.03 -25.47
CA ALA A 672 -28.41 19.99 -25.22
C ALA A 672 -29.77 19.28 -25.03
N GLY A 673 -30.53 19.69 -24.02
CA GLY A 673 -31.82 19.09 -23.67
C GLY A 673 -31.74 17.84 -22.78
N THR A 674 -30.54 17.34 -22.46
CA THR A 674 -30.38 16.27 -21.46
C THR A 674 -31.03 16.69 -20.15
N LYS A 675 -31.79 15.77 -19.56
CA LYS A 675 -32.42 15.92 -18.25
C LYS A 675 -32.04 14.70 -17.41
N LYS A 676 -31.38 14.92 -16.28
CA LYS A 676 -30.93 13.85 -15.38
C LYS A 676 -31.05 14.24 -13.92
N ASN A 677 -30.96 13.24 -13.05
CA ASN A 677 -30.75 13.49 -11.63
C ASN A 677 -29.30 13.92 -11.40
N MET A 678 -29.10 14.86 -10.49
CA MET A 678 -27.79 15.21 -9.96
C MET A 678 -27.66 14.71 -8.55
N TYR A 679 -26.50 14.13 -8.23
CA TYR A 679 -26.19 13.57 -6.92
C TYR A 679 -25.04 14.34 -6.30
N VAL A 680 -25.21 14.68 -5.02
CA VAL A 680 -24.19 15.35 -4.21
C VAL A 680 -23.91 14.48 -3.00
N ALA A 681 -22.68 14.00 -2.86
CA ALA A 681 -22.21 13.46 -1.59
C ALA A 681 -21.94 14.62 -0.64
N ALA A 682 -22.50 14.58 0.57
CA ALA A 682 -22.26 15.57 1.60
C ALA A 682 -22.26 14.95 3.00
N SER A 683 -21.39 15.45 3.87
CA SER A 683 -21.29 15.01 5.26
C SER A 683 -21.36 16.20 6.24
N HIS A 684 -21.82 15.91 7.46
CA HIS A 684 -21.86 16.84 8.61
C HIS A 684 -22.63 18.17 8.41
N GLY A 685 -23.48 18.28 7.40
CA GLY A 685 -24.38 19.43 7.16
C GLY A 685 -25.86 19.13 7.44
N ASP A 686 -26.65 20.17 7.68
CA ASP A 686 -28.11 20.10 7.88
C ASP A 686 -28.88 20.23 6.56
N LYS A 687 -28.29 20.90 5.57
CA LYS A 687 -28.91 21.20 4.27
C LYS A 687 -27.87 21.18 3.15
N VAL A 688 -28.26 20.64 2.01
CA VAL A 688 -27.51 20.70 0.75
C VAL A 688 -28.34 21.46 -0.28
N GLU A 689 -27.80 22.54 -0.83
CA GLU A 689 -28.44 23.34 -1.88
C GLU A 689 -27.63 23.25 -3.18
N LEU A 690 -28.32 23.05 -4.30
CA LEU A 690 -27.68 22.98 -5.62
C LEU A 690 -28.04 24.21 -6.44
N PHE A 691 -27.07 24.79 -7.13
CA PHE A 691 -27.22 25.97 -7.97
C PHE A 691 -26.78 25.65 -9.39
N LEU A 692 -27.53 26.13 -10.37
CA LEU A 692 -27.14 26.16 -11.79
C LEU A 692 -27.06 27.61 -12.24
N ASN A 693 -25.87 28.04 -12.65
CA ASN A 693 -25.59 29.43 -13.08
C ASN A 693 -26.07 30.48 -12.06
N GLY A 694 -25.84 30.21 -10.76
CA GLY A 694 -26.24 31.07 -9.65
C GLY A 694 -27.71 30.99 -9.25
N LYS A 695 -28.56 30.26 -9.98
CA LYS A 695 -29.96 30.03 -9.62
C LYS A 695 -30.09 28.75 -8.80
N SER A 696 -30.72 28.85 -7.63
CA SER A 696 -31.03 27.68 -6.80
C SER A 696 -31.97 26.71 -7.53
N LEU A 697 -31.65 25.43 -7.46
CA LEU A 697 -32.45 24.30 -7.93
C LEU A 697 -33.20 23.62 -6.77
N GLY A 698 -33.13 24.20 -5.57
CA GLY A 698 -33.78 23.69 -4.37
C GLY A 698 -32.79 23.19 -3.32
N VAL A 699 -33.33 22.81 -2.17
CA VAL A 699 -32.60 22.37 -0.98
C VAL A 699 -33.02 20.96 -0.60
N GLN A 700 -32.06 20.09 -0.32
CA GLN A 700 -32.27 18.76 0.24
C GLN A 700 -31.80 18.72 1.69
N THR A 701 -32.58 18.05 2.55
CA THR A 701 -32.28 17.90 3.99
C THR A 701 -32.13 16.44 4.40
N LYS A 702 -32.31 15.51 3.46
CA LYS A 702 -32.18 14.08 3.69
C LYS A 702 -31.46 13.42 2.52
N PRO A 703 -30.55 12.49 2.79
CA PRO A 703 -30.03 11.60 1.78
C PRO A 703 -31.14 10.74 1.16
N ILE A 704 -30.91 10.26 -0.06
CA ILE A 704 -31.81 9.35 -0.75
C ILE A 704 -31.62 7.90 -0.32
N ASN A 705 -32.62 7.08 -0.63
CA ASN A 705 -32.47 5.63 -0.64
C ASN A 705 -31.94 5.15 -2.01
N PHE A 706 -31.24 4.03 -2.02
CA PHE A 706 -30.83 3.34 -3.23
C PHE A 706 -31.04 1.82 -3.08
N LYS A 707 -31.72 1.22 -4.06
CA LYS A 707 -31.97 -0.22 -4.09
C LYS A 707 -30.84 -0.90 -4.85
N ASP A 708 -29.95 -1.50 -4.07
CA ASP A 708 -29.01 -2.50 -4.56
C ASP A 708 -29.74 -3.85 -4.64
N THR A 709 -29.89 -4.41 -5.85
CA THR A 709 -30.43 -5.77 -6.03
C THR A 709 -29.35 -6.79 -6.37
N ILE A 710 -28.08 -6.39 -6.39
CA ILE A 710 -27.03 -7.22 -6.95
C ILE A 710 -26.73 -8.40 -6.01
N GLY A 711 -26.82 -9.60 -6.58
CA GLY A 711 -26.90 -10.89 -5.85
C GLY A 711 -28.28 -11.57 -5.93
N ARG A 712 -29.31 -10.87 -6.46
CA ARG A 712 -30.64 -11.44 -6.75
C ARG A 712 -30.87 -11.53 -8.27
N SER A 713 -31.81 -12.39 -8.67
CA SER A 713 -32.05 -12.78 -10.07
C SER A 713 -32.56 -11.65 -10.98
N ASP A 714 -32.96 -10.50 -10.42
CA ASP A 714 -33.54 -9.37 -11.16
C ASP A 714 -32.50 -8.37 -11.70
N ARG A 715 -31.33 -8.23 -11.07
CA ARG A 715 -30.17 -7.43 -11.55
C ARG A 715 -30.50 -5.99 -11.98
N THR A 716 -31.36 -5.30 -11.24
CA THR A 716 -31.79 -3.91 -11.50
C THR A 716 -31.43 -2.98 -10.35
N SER A 717 -30.98 -1.76 -10.61
CA SER A 717 -30.84 -0.73 -9.58
C SER A 717 -31.92 0.34 -9.71
N THR A 718 -32.38 0.86 -8.57
CA THR A 718 -33.39 1.92 -8.56
C THR A 718 -33.05 2.98 -7.50
N PRO A 719 -32.56 4.16 -7.90
CA PRO A 719 -32.47 5.31 -7.01
C PRO A 719 -33.85 5.73 -6.47
N GLY A 720 -33.92 6.00 -5.16
CA GLY A 720 -35.14 6.37 -4.45
C GLY A 720 -35.89 5.21 -3.79
N GLU A 721 -35.46 3.97 -4.01
CA GLU A 721 -35.96 2.76 -3.33
C GLU A 721 -34.87 2.15 -2.45
N GLY A 722 -35.18 1.11 -1.67
CA GLY A 722 -34.15 0.35 -0.94
C GLY A 722 -33.60 1.06 0.31
N GLU A 723 -32.29 0.95 0.50
CA GLU A 723 -31.60 1.33 1.73
C GLU A 723 -31.07 2.76 1.67
N ASN A 724 -30.99 3.44 2.82
CA ASN A 724 -30.54 4.81 2.88
C ASN A 724 -29.03 4.92 2.59
N THR A 725 -28.66 5.80 1.66
CA THR A 725 -27.26 6.06 1.30
C THR A 725 -26.47 6.79 2.39
N GLY A 726 -27.15 7.43 3.35
CA GLY A 726 -26.54 8.18 4.47
C GLY A 726 -25.89 9.51 4.09
N PHE A 727 -25.38 9.63 2.87
CA PHE A 727 -24.51 10.73 2.46
C PHE A 727 -24.91 11.35 1.11
N ILE A 728 -25.76 10.72 0.31
CA ILE A 728 -26.05 11.16 -1.06
C ILE A 728 -27.38 11.89 -1.16
N TYR A 729 -27.35 13.13 -1.64
CA TYR A 729 -28.52 13.99 -1.85
C TYR A 729 -28.81 14.12 -3.34
N ALA A 730 -30.06 13.87 -3.74
CA ALA A 730 -30.46 13.93 -5.15
C ALA A 730 -31.27 15.18 -5.48
N PHE A 731 -30.99 15.76 -6.64
CA PHE A 731 -31.74 16.83 -7.26
C PHE A 731 -32.31 16.29 -8.55
N LYS A 732 -33.62 16.09 -8.58
CA LYS A 732 -34.27 15.38 -9.67
C LYS A 732 -34.34 16.26 -10.90
N ASP A 733 -34.31 15.60 -12.06
CA ASP A 733 -34.86 16.20 -13.27
C ASP A 733 -34.17 17.52 -13.71
N VAL A 734 -32.89 17.68 -13.39
CA VAL A 734 -32.11 18.87 -13.72
C VAL A 734 -31.85 18.88 -15.22
N THR A 735 -32.33 19.93 -15.89
CA THR A 735 -32.10 20.14 -17.32
C THR A 735 -30.72 20.74 -17.52
N PHE A 736 -29.91 20.11 -18.36
CA PHE A 736 -28.58 20.59 -18.68
C PHE A 736 -28.65 21.98 -19.34
N MET A 737 -27.91 22.91 -18.76
CA MET A 737 -27.54 24.17 -19.40
C MET A 737 -26.03 24.37 -19.22
N PRO A 738 -25.29 24.75 -20.27
CA PRO A 738 -23.88 25.07 -20.15
C PRO A 738 -23.61 26.12 -19.07
N GLY A 739 -22.53 25.94 -18.33
CA GLY A 739 -22.07 26.87 -17.30
C GLY A 739 -21.61 26.13 -16.05
N THR A 740 -22.04 26.60 -14.89
CA THR A 740 -21.56 26.15 -13.58
C THR A 740 -22.67 25.49 -12.78
N ILE A 741 -22.39 24.31 -12.24
CA ILE A 741 -23.21 23.67 -11.23
C ILE A 741 -22.44 23.62 -9.90
N LYS A 742 -23.09 24.10 -8.84
CA LYS A 742 -22.46 24.31 -7.53
C LYS A 742 -23.33 23.74 -6.42
N ALA A 743 -22.74 22.94 -5.53
CA ALA A 743 -23.35 22.44 -4.32
C ALA A 743 -22.85 23.22 -3.11
N VAL A 744 -23.76 23.54 -2.19
CA VAL A 744 -23.46 24.25 -0.94
C VAL A 744 -24.04 23.45 0.22
N VAL A 745 -23.18 23.05 1.15
CA VAL A 745 -23.55 22.37 2.38
C VAL A 745 -23.56 23.40 3.51
N SER A 746 -24.66 23.45 4.26
CA SER A 746 -24.80 24.38 5.38
C SER A 746 -25.17 23.67 6.68
N LYS A 747 -24.66 24.19 7.81
CA LYS A 747 -24.95 23.74 9.16
C LYS A 747 -25.25 24.96 10.04
N GLY A 748 -26.37 24.94 10.77
CA GLY A 748 -26.80 26.08 11.60
C GLY A 748 -26.87 27.41 10.83
N GLY A 749 -27.24 27.36 9.54
CA GLY A 749 -27.33 28.53 8.66
C GLY A 749 -26.01 29.07 8.11
N LYS A 750 -24.87 28.41 8.36
CA LYS A 750 -23.55 28.77 7.80
C LYS A 750 -23.10 27.78 6.75
N VAL A 751 -22.43 28.26 5.70
CA VAL A 751 -21.77 27.39 4.72
C VAL A 751 -20.58 26.70 5.39
N VAL A 752 -20.53 25.38 5.30
CA VAL A 752 -19.46 24.55 5.90
C VAL A 752 -18.67 23.76 4.87
N ALA A 753 -19.25 23.47 3.71
CA ALA A 753 -18.56 22.89 2.56
C ALA A 753 -19.25 23.32 1.26
N GLN A 754 -18.53 23.27 0.15
CA GLN A 754 -19.08 23.52 -1.17
C GLN A 754 -18.24 22.76 -2.21
N ASP A 755 -18.86 22.46 -3.34
CA ASP A 755 -18.17 21.90 -4.50
C ASP A 755 -18.76 22.49 -5.78
N GLU A 756 -17.97 22.55 -6.85
CA GLU A 756 -18.35 23.19 -8.10
C GLU A 756 -17.70 22.49 -9.30
N ILE A 757 -18.51 22.20 -10.32
CA ILE A 757 -18.03 21.71 -11.62
C ILE A 757 -18.59 22.60 -12.74
N GLN A 758 -17.83 22.70 -13.83
CA GLN A 758 -18.15 23.57 -14.96
C GLN A 758 -18.21 22.78 -16.25
N THR A 759 -19.05 23.24 -17.18
CA THR A 759 -19.12 22.70 -18.54
C THR A 759 -17.81 22.94 -19.28
N ALA A 760 -17.21 21.85 -19.78
CA ALA A 760 -16.07 21.90 -20.67
C ALA A 760 -16.54 22.29 -22.08
N GLY A 761 -15.74 23.12 -22.75
CA GLY A 761 -15.91 23.40 -24.17
C GLY A 761 -15.43 22.26 -25.07
N GLU A 762 -15.40 22.51 -26.37
CA GLU A 762 -14.80 21.60 -27.33
C GLU A 762 -13.33 21.32 -27.03
N ALA A 763 -12.87 20.10 -27.25
CA ALA A 763 -11.47 19.72 -27.14
C ALA A 763 -10.59 20.58 -28.06
N LYS A 764 -9.51 21.14 -27.51
CA LYS A 764 -8.55 21.99 -28.25
C LYS A 764 -7.09 21.58 -28.10
N ALA A 765 -6.70 21.00 -26.97
CA ALA A 765 -5.30 20.70 -26.70
C ALA A 765 -5.14 19.43 -25.85
N ILE A 766 -3.93 18.87 -25.89
CA ILE A 766 -3.47 17.85 -24.96
C ILE A 766 -2.58 18.52 -23.91
N LYS A 767 -2.93 18.37 -22.64
CA LYS A 767 -2.14 18.83 -21.49
C LYS A 767 -1.42 17.63 -20.89
N LEU A 768 -0.13 17.81 -20.59
CA LEU A 768 0.69 16.80 -19.92
C LEU A 768 1.08 17.28 -18.52
N THR A 769 0.92 16.42 -17.50
CA THR A 769 1.34 16.69 -16.11
C THR A 769 2.31 15.61 -15.67
N LEU A 770 3.54 16.01 -15.34
CA LEU A 770 4.61 15.10 -14.92
C LEU A 770 4.57 14.87 -13.40
N HIS A 771 4.76 13.62 -13.00
CA HIS A 771 4.93 13.21 -11.61
C HIS A 771 6.20 12.35 -11.46
N THR A 772 6.97 12.63 -10.42
CA THR A 772 8.21 11.93 -10.08
C THR A 772 8.32 11.78 -8.57
N GLY A 773 9.25 10.95 -8.10
CA GLY A 773 9.68 10.99 -6.71
C GLY A 773 10.25 12.37 -6.29
N PRO A 774 10.40 12.62 -4.98
CA PRO A 774 10.71 13.95 -4.44
C PRO A 774 12.09 14.48 -4.84
N GLN A 775 12.99 13.61 -5.29
CA GLN A 775 14.31 14.00 -5.79
C GLN A 775 14.33 14.17 -7.32
N GLY A 776 13.19 14.08 -8.00
CA GLY A 776 13.10 13.96 -9.46
C GLY A 776 13.35 12.53 -9.93
N LEU A 777 13.26 12.29 -11.24
CA LEU A 777 13.57 10.99 -11.84
C LEU A 777 15.07 10.66 -11.69
N GLN A 778 15.40 9.54 -11.05
CA GLN A 778 16.76 9.05 -10.88
C GLN A 778 17.15 8.09 -12.01
N ALA A 779 18.35 8.22 -12.56
CA ALA A 779 18.90 7.33 -13.58
C ALA A 779 19.53 6.08 -12.94
N ASP A 780 18.73 5.30 -12.22
CA ASP A 780 19.11 4.05 -11.57
C ASP A 780 18.63 2.80 -12.33
N GLY A 781 17.86 2.97 -13.41
CA GLY A 781 17.33 1.90 -14.24
C GLY A 781 15.99 1.31 -13.79
N SER A 782 15.42 1.76 -12.66
CA SER A 782 14.13 1.28 -12.16
C SER A 782 13.18 2.39 -11.70
N ASP A 783 13.69 3.59 -11.39
CA ASP A 783 12.84 4.73 -11.05
C ASP A 783 11.91 5.08 -12.21
N VAL A 784 10.72 5.56 -11.85
CA VAL A 784 9.62 5.80 -12.78
C VAL A 784 9.26 7.28 -12.75
N ALA A 785 8.81 7.79 -13.89
CA ALA A 785 7.99 8.99 -13.95
C ALA A 785 6.66 8.61 -14.62
N PHE A 786 5.56 9.10 -14.07
CA PHE A 786 4.26 8.97 -14.73
C PHE A 786 3.74 10.33 -15.18
N ILE A 787 3.01 10.32 -16.29
CA ILE A 787 2.55 11.51 -16.99
C ILE A 787 1.06 11.36 -17.22
N ASP A 788 0.28 12.24 -16.59
CA ASP A 788 -1.13 12.38 -16.92
C ASP A 788 -1.24 13.10 -18.26
N PHE A 789 -2.00 12.55 -19.19
CA PHE A 789 -2.38 13.24 -20.42
C PHE A 789 -3.88 13.49 -20.43
N GLU A 790 -4.24 14.76 -20.52
CA GLU A 790 -5.62 15.23 -20.51
C GLU A 790 -5.95 15.87 -21.84
N VAL A 791 -7.13 15.56 -22.39
CA VAL A 791 -7.71 16.38 -23.46
C VAL A 791 -8.49 17.51 -22.81
N VAL A 792 -8.12 18.74 -23.16
CA VAL A 792 -8.65 19.96 -22.55
C VAL A 792 -9.24 20.91 -23.59
N ASP A 793 -10.19 21.72 -23.15
CA ASP A 793 -10.77 22.79 -23.94
C ASP A 793 -9.86 24.04 -24.02
N ALA A 794 -10.34 25.09 -24.68
CA ALA A 794 -9.62 26.36 -24.82
C ALA A 794 -9.31 27.06 -23.48
N GLN A 795 -9.99 26.69 -22.39
CA GLN A 795 -9.80 27.23 -21.05
C GLN A 795 -8.93 26.30 -20.17
N GLY A 796 -8.45 25.18 -20.72
CA GLY A 796 -7.65 24.20 -19.99
C GLY A 796 -8.45 23.27 -19.10
N ARG A 797 -9.78 23.24 -19.22
CA ARG A 797 -10.65 22.31 -18.48
C ARG A 797 -10.64 20.95 -19.18
N ARG A 798 -10.52 19.86 -18.42
CA ARG A 798 -10.64 18.50 -18.96
C ARG A 798 -11.98 18.33 -19.67
N CYS A 799 -11.98 17.78 -20.88
CA CYS A 799 -13.17 17.40 -21.62
C CYS A 799 -13.64 16.02 -21.12
N PRO A 800 -14.65 15.93 -20.23
CA PRO A 800 -14.92 14.71 -19.49
C PRO A 800 -15.51 13.58 -20.35
N THR A 801 -15.91 13.86 -21.58
CA THR A 801 -16.52 12.88 -22.51
C THR A 801 -15.54 12.42 -23.60
N ASP A 802 -14.27 12.80 -23.52
CA ASP A 802 -13.28 12.44 -24.52
C ASP A 802 -12.71 11.04 -24.22
N GLU A 803 -12.80 10.14 -25.20
CA GLU A 803 -12.37 8.73 -25.09
C GLU A 803 -11.57 8.23 -26.31
N ALA A 804 -10.79 9.12 -26.94
CA ALA A 804 -10.14 8.83 -28.22
C ALA A 804 -8.62 8.75 -28.12
N LYS A 805 -8.05 7.91 -28.98
CA LYS A 805 -6.62 7.61 -29.11
C LYS A 805 -5.72 8.84 -29.16
N VAL A 806 -4.67 8.82 -28.34
CA VAL A 806 -3.55 9.77 -28.34
C VAL A 806 -2.26 9.00 -28.66
N ASP A 807 -1.46 9.52 -29.60
CA ASP A 807 -0.18 8.95 -30.01
C ASP A 807 0.98 9.64 -29.27
N PHE A 808 2.00 8.86 -28.89
CA PHE A 808 3.17 9.33 -28.14
C PHE A 808 4.46 9.18 -28.94
N ALA A 809 5.31 10.19 -28.84
CA ALA A 809 6.71 10.13 -29.24
C ALA A 809 7.59 10.39 -28.03
N VAL A 810 8.57 9.52 -27.80
CA VAL A 810 9.48 9.58 -26.64
C VAL A 810 10.93 9.55 -27.12
N THR A 811 11.74 10.47 -26.62
CA THR A 811 13.18 10.51 -26.87
C THR A 811 13.94 10.74 -25.56
N GLY A 812 15.18 10.27 -25.50
CA GLY A 812 16.01 10.32 -24.29
C GLY A 812 16.30 8.93 -23.72
N PRO A 813 17.10 8.85 -22.65
CA PRO A 813 17.59 7.58 -22.10
C PRO A 813 16.57 6.93 -21.13
N VAL A 814 15.42 6.52 -21.67
CA VAL A 814 14.29 5.92 -20.91
C VAL A 814 13.71 4.72 -21.63
N VAL A 815 12.98 3.90 -20.88
CA VAL A 815 12.14 2.82 -21.39
C VAL A 815 10.67 3.23 -21.25
N TRP A 816 9.93 3.23 -22.35
CA TRP A 816 8.48 3.45 -22.33
C TRP A 816 7.75 2.26 -21.72
N ARG A 817 6.80 2.51 -20.82
CA ARG A 817 5.99 1.46 -20.18
C ARG A 817 4.49 1.55 -20.49
N GLY A 818 4.05 2.60 -21.19
CA GLY A 818 2.66 2.77 -21.57
C GLY A 818 1.75 3.06 -20.39
N GLY A 819 0.48 2.68 -20.50
CA GLY A 819 -0.54 2.73 -19.46
C GLY A 819 -1.54 1.60 -19.71
N VAL A 820 -2.80 1.79 -19.32
CA VAL A 820 -3.86 0.82 -19.61
C VAL A 820 -5.14 1.54 -20.02
N ASN A 821 -5.91 0.91 -20.90
CA ASN A 821 -7.32 1.18 -21.06
C ASN A 821 -8.08 -0.01 -20.45
N GLU A 822 -8.77 0.21 -19.32
CA GLU A 822 -9.31 -0.85 -18.46
C GLU A 822 -10.30 -1.79 -19.18
N ALA A 823 -10.96 -1.29 -20.23
CA ALA A 823 -11.93 -2.03 -21.03
C ALA A 823 -11.43 -2.44 -22.43
N LYS A 824 -10.11 -2.35 -22.68
CA LYS A 824 -9.51 -2.70 -23.99
C LYS A 824 -8.39 -3.71 -23.86
N LEU A 825 -8.55 -4.80 -24.60
CA LEU A 825 -7.54 -5.83 -24.77
C LEU A 825 -6.26 -5.25 -25.38
N ASN A 826 -5.11 -5.78 -24.95
CA ASN A 826 -3.79 -5.42 -25.48
C ASN A 826 -3.51 -3.91 -25.52
N SER A 827 -3.99 -3.14 -24.53
CA SER A 827 -3.78 -1.69 -24.46
C SER A 827 -2.42 -1.30 -23.88
N THR A 828 -1.80 -2.18 -23.07
CA THR A 828 -0.51 -1.92 -22.42
C THR A 828 0.66 -1.83 -23.41
N ASN A 829 1.74 -1.15 -22.98
CA ASN A 829 3.03 -1.00 -23.70
C ASN A 829 3.01 -0.24 -25.04
N ASN A 830 1.84 -0.02 -25.65
CA ASN A 830 1.72 0.69 -26.92
C ASN A 830 2.21 2.14 -26.81
N LEU A 831 2.78 2.69 -27.90
CA LEU A 831 3.08 4.13 -28.05
C LEU A 831 1.83 4.96 -28.39
N TYR A 832 0.67 4.46 -28.00
CA TYR A 832 -0.60 5.15 -28.05
C TYR A 832 -1.46 4.64 -26.89
N LEU A 833 -2.36 5.48 -26.43
CA LEU A 833 -3.35 5.10 -25.44
C LEU A 833 -4.56 6.02 -25.59
N ASP A 834 -5.74 5.51 -25.27
CA ASP A 834 -6.95 6.30 -25.37
C ASP A 834 -7.15 7.06 -24.07
N THR A 835 -7.65 8.29 -24.16
CA THR A 835 -8.28 8.93 -23.01
C THR A 835 -9.46 8.10 -22.54
N GLU A 836 -9.77 8.16 -21.26
CA GLU A 836 -11.00 7.65 -20.67
C GLU A 836 -11.54 8.77 -19.79
N CYS A 837 -12.76 9.23 -20.05
CA CYS A 837 -13.31 10.38 -19.34
C CYS A 837 -12.41 11.64 -19.42
N GLY A 838 -11.71 11.83 -20.55
CA GLY A 838 -10.84 12.97 -20.83
C GLY A 838 -9.41 12.90 -20.30
N ILE A 839 -9.03 11.81 -19.62
CA ILE A 839 -7.69 11.63 -19.07
C ILE A 839 -7.24 10.18 -19.23
N ASN A 840 -5.94 9.96 -19.35
CA ASN A 840 -5.33 8.70 -18.92
C ASN A 840 -3.87 8.99 -18.48
N ARG A 841 -3.13 7.96 -18.05
CA ARG A 841 -1.78 8.06 -17.52
C ARG A 841 -0.84 7.10 -18.23
N VAL A 842 0.36 7.57 -18.52
CA VAL A 842 1.45 6.75 -19.06
C VAL A 842 2.68 6.81 -18.18
N MET A 843 3.50 5.78 -18.22
CA MET A 843 4.71 5.63 -17.41
C MET A 843 5.95 5.48 -18.29
N ILE A 844 7.05 6.01 -17.79
CA ILE A 844 8.39 5.76 -18.31
C ILE A 844 9.31 5.35 -17.17
N ARG A 845 10.21 4.41 -17.46
CA ARG A 845 11.26 3.96 -16.54
C ARG A 845 12.59 4.57 -16.95
N SER A 846 13.40 4.97 -15.97
CA SER A 846 14.75 5.44 -16.21
C SER A 846 15.65 4.35 -16.78
N THR A 847 16.75 4.73 -17.42
CA THR A 847 17.90 3.85 -17.63
C THR A 847 19.02 4.26 -16.69
N LEU A 848 20.14 3.52 -16.66
CA LEU A 848 21.35 3.93 -15.94
C LEU A 848 22.01 5.19 -16.52
N LYS A 849 21.63 5.60 -17.74
CA LYS A 849 22.19 6.79 -18.38
C LYS A 849 21.34 8.01 -18.02
N PRO A 850 21.88 9.01 -17.30
CA PRO A 850 21.17 10.25 -17.08
C PRO A 850 21.07 11.04 -18.38
N GLY A 851 20.04 11.86 -18.50
CA GLY A 851 19.91 12.78 -19.62
C GLY A 851 18.50 13.33 -19.78
N THR A 852 18.37 14.18 -20.78
CA THR A 852 17.11 14.83 -21.05
C THR A 852 16.15 13.92 -21.81
N ILE A 853 14.90 13.92 -21.35
CA ILE A 853 13.79 13.14 -21.87
C ILE A 853 12.78 14.13 -22.44
N THR A 854 12.25 13.82 -23.62
CA THR A 854 11.15 14.57 -24.23
C THR A 854 10.02 13.62 -24.55
N VAL A 855 8.83 13.93 -24.05
CA VAL A 855 7.59 13.21 -24.35
C VAL A 855 6.64 14.16 -25.04
N THR A 856 6.21 13.77 -26.24
CA THR A 856 5.20 14.50 -27.03
C THR A 856 3.96 13.61 -27.18
N ALA A 857 2.80 14.17 -26.86
CA ALA A 857 1.51 13.54 -27.05
C ALA A 857 0.72 14.30 -28.12
N SER A 858 0.19 13.58 -29.10
CA SER A 858 -0.41 14.17 -30.31
C SER A 858 -1.69 13.44 -30.73
N ARG A 859 -2.62 14.20 -31.31
CA ARG A 859 -3.84 13.69 -31.93
C ARG A 859 -4.29 14.67 -33.02
N PRO A 860 -4.68 14.20 -34.23
CA PRO A 860 -5.17 15.08 -35.28
C PRO A 860 -6.30 16.01 -34.80
N GLY A 861 -6.22 17.29 -35.15
CA GLY A 861 -7.20 18.30 -34.75
C GLY A 861 -7.00 18.94 -33.37
N LEU A 862 -6.04 18.45 -32.56
CA LEU A 862 -5.68 19.07 -31.28
C LEU A 862 -4.27 19.68 -31.32
N THR A 863 -4.06 20.70 -30.50
CA THR A 863 -2.71 21.17 -30.17
C THR A 863 -2.00 20.09 -29.34
N SER A 864 -0.82 19.66 -29.78
CA SER A 864 -0.03 18.62 -29.11
C SER A 864 0.55 19.11 -27.78
N GLY A 865 0.64 18.22 -26.80
CA GLY A 865 1.35 18.45 -25.55
C GLY A 865 2.80 17.99 -25.66
N THR A 866 3.75 18.72 -25.10
CA THR A 866 5.15 18.27 -25.00
C THR A 866 5.73 18.68 -23.66
N ILE A 867 6.39 17.75 -22.98
CA ILE A 867 7.15 17.99 -21.77
C ILE A 867 8.59 17.55 -21.95
N LYS A 868 9.50 18.26 -21.29
CA LYS A 868 10.94 18.00 -21.28
C LYS A 868 11.44 18.05 -19.85
N PHE A 869 12.13 17.01 -19.41
CA PHE A 869 12.66 16.88 -18.05
C PHE A 869 13.89 15.97 -18.06
N ASP A 870 14.67 15.99 -16.99
CA ASP A 870 15.93 15.27 -16.90
C ASP A 870 15.85 14.10 -15.91
N SER A 871 16.46 12.97 -16.27
CA SER A 871 16.85 11.95 -15.29
C SER A 871 18.22 12.30 -14.68
N LYS A 872 18.32 12.26 -13.36
CA LYS A 872 19.52 12.67 -12.59
C LYS A 872 20.47 11.50 -12.41
N ALA A 873 21.76 11.76 -12.49
CA ALA A 873 22.78 10.73 -12.27
C ALA A 873 22.72 10.18 -10.83
N VAL A 874 22.86 8.87 -10.69
CA VAL A 874 23.05 8.19 -9.40
C VAL A 874 24.51 7.74 -9.31
N ASP A 875 25.14 7.93 -8.15
CA ASP A 875 26.55 7.53 -7.92
C ASP A 875 26.64 6.01 -7.76
N ILE A 876 26.62 5.30 -8.89
CA ILE A 876 26.79 3.85 -8.96
C ILE A 876 28.25 3.55 -9.27
N LYS A 877 28.94 2.90 -8.33
CA LYS A 877 30.35 2.54 -8.46
C LYS A 877 30.49 1.03 -8.36
N SER A 878 30.99 0.41 -9.42
CA SER A 878 31.21 -1.04 -9.50
C SER A 878 29.98 -1.86 -9.07
N GLY A 879 28.81 -1.49 -9.58
CA GLY A 879 27.53 -2.17 -9.29
C GLY A 879 26.91 -1.84 -7.92
N LEU A 880 27.49 -0.94 -7.12
CA LEU A 880 26.98 -0.57 -5.79
C LEU A 880 26.68 0.93 -5.69
N THR A 881 25.69 1.30 -4.88
CA THR A 881 25.45 2.71 -4.51
C THR A 881 24.98 2.82 -3.06
N LEU A 882 25.30 3.94 -2.41
CA LEU A 882 24.77 4.27 -1.08
C LEU A 882 23.41 4.98 -1.16
N SER A 883 23.03 5.47 -2.34
CA SER A 883 21.73 6.09 -2.57
C SER A 883 20.61 5.06 -2.42
N GLN A 884 19.81 5.22 -1.37
CA GLN A 884 18.64 4.38 -1.13
C GLN A 884 17.47 4.78 -2.06
N PRO A 885 16.55 3.85 -2.36
CA PRO A 885 15.31 4.18 -3.07
C PRO A 885 14.59 5.37 -2.41
N GLN A 886 14.13 6.31 -3.23
CA GLN A 886 13.45 7.50 -2.72
C GLN A 886 12.03 7.17 -2.25
N ASN A 887 11.62 7.82 -1.16
CA ASN A 887 10.30 7.71 -0.53
C ASN A 887 9.69 9.12 -0.47
N LEU A 888 8.36 9.25 -0.52
CA LEU A 888 7.71 10.53 -0.24
C LEU A 888 7.94 10.93 1.23
N PRO A 889 8.05 12.24 1.52
CA PRO A 889 8.12 12.70 2.90
C PRO A 889 6.81 12.38 3.63
N ALA A 890 6.89 12.19 4.94
CA ALA A 890 5.69 12.11 5.78
C ALA A 890 4.84 13.39 5.60
N PRO A 891 3.50 13.31 5.67
CA PRO A 891 2.63 14.47 5.55
C PRO A 891 3.03 15.56 6.54
N VAL A 892 3.28 16.77 6.03
CA VAL A 892 3.54 17.94 6.87
C VAL A 892 2.19 18.44 7.40
N LYS A 893 2.08 18.58 8.73
CA LYS A 893 0.91 19.19 9.38
C LYS A 893 0.97 20.70 9.38
#